data_AF-A0A916EKL0-F1
#
_entry.id   AF-A0A916EKL0-F1
#
_cell.length_a   1.000
_cell.length_b   1.000
_cell.length_c   1.000
_cell.angle_alpha   90.00
_cell.angle_beta   90.00
_cell.angle_gamma   90.00
#
_symmetry.space_group_name_H-M   'P 1'
#
loop_
_entity.id
_entity.type
_entity.pdbx_description
1 polymer ?
#
loop_
_entity_poly.entity_id
_entity_poly.type
_entity_poly.pdbx_seq_one_letter_code
_entity_poly.pdbx_strand_id
1 'polypeptide(L)'
;MIENKFSIAKNAGLLIEYNIENGPTPLRDVISDNVYIKNFNMLQENNLIFVDQITTLDKNYLLSIEEMELKRYTKLISTKRMSQEHRKSYERIIIDLSCSKISFKIKTQIRDNMLALDEIYNLKGTILLPATILPEKGATIVSRLTRGKFQNRTVFGRVIKTNVDSKIIYFNHFETLTDDFEKNIILRKCEGCELGTLNAEVFKKEVKSKCLIIERIDSTFLLSPNRWNKQHHSKRLQKNTYYYEGISANFYDEALRYNYAFNSNIIEHRLDNGRMIQYEVPISGDNIDKYLAKGNRYNISYQQIKRIKDRIKLDSSNNIHVYIDGSVIDNGSENIKSIFGITIYNDKERLIDKYFSTIEQWLTSTKAETMAFFVALLLINEDKNFIIYTDSSNVIKNYELLTNKWLSTTTRDILKFDKNNALWFSIKEILDSFTQQLDVIKVKSHSNNKLHNKLDEEIRGWYDMEDRLANTLVIYNTEQYKFPIMWNNYIIEMNLRRFIRLLTRTQGLEKFLNLNRNWRYRLLDVKWEIVFSYINKQVIGETTYKTDKFICKQKRMKIQRLIEEIPTIEQMKKSSYEIYQDFKCVFCYKKKEDFHHVWTCRHNRKILKQIIKRTIDKLIRLLKEYGATVDENKILTDINKFDIFFPKFRKDKFNFIDLIKGIFPKQLYDYIEKLEVIGKKNIVSLGTELLQYVMDETKQHIWLPRCEKLKIIEKRHGITEKDKKKSDSNVGKEKQEDILQRPINLFGRYEDLEGVKEYILFGKEILDFTVVVNRVGKI
;
A
#
# COMPACT_ATOMS: atom_id res chain seq x y z
N MET A 1 0.37 4.44 5.45
CA MET A 1 0.93 3.46 4.48
C MET A 1 2.44 3.48 4.48
N ILE A 2 3.07 4.61 4.15
CA ILE A 2 4.53 4.75 4.04
C ILE A 2 5.26 4.38 5.35
N GLU A 3 4.78 4.87 6.50
CA GLU A 3 5.33 4.52 7.82
C GLU A 3 5.36 3.02 8.13
N ASN A 4 4.49 2.24 7.47
CA ASN A 4 4.41 0.79 7.63
C ASN A 4 5.02 0.02 6.44
N LYS A 5 5.90 0.68 5.67
CA LYS A 5 6.58 0.15 4.47
C LYS A 5 5.64 -0.28 3.34
N PHE A 6 4.40 0.23 3.31
CA PHE A 6 3.49 0.02 2.18
C PHE A 6 3.71 1.09 1.10
N SER A 7 3.75 0.65 -0.15
CA SER A 7 3.84 1.49 -1.34
C SER A 7 2.93 0.95 -2.45
N ILE A 8 2.87 1.66 -3.56
CA ILE A 8 2.17 1.23 -4.78
C ILE A 8 3.25 1.02 -5.85
N ALA A 9 3.12 -0.04 -6.65
CA ALA A 9 4.01 -0.27 -7.78
C ALA A 9 3.94 0.94 -8.73
N LYS A 10 5.08 1.63 -8.93
CA LYS A 10 5.14 2.79 -9.80
C LYS A 10 4.86 2.35 -11.23
N ASN A 11 3.76 2.85 -11.81
CA ASN A 11 3.51 2.74 -13.22
C ASN A 11 3.73 4.12 -13.87
N ALA A 12 4.76 4.21 -14.71
CA ALA A 12 5.06 5.42 -15.46
C ALA A 12 3.90 5.83 -16.38
N GLY A 13 3.10 4.88 -16.88
CA GLY A 13 1.94 5.15 -17.74
C GLY A 13 0.74 5.75 -17.00
N LEU A 14 0.48 5.34 -15.75
CA LEU A 14 -0.59 5.93 -14.92
C LEU A 14 -0.24 7.34 -14.45
N LEU A 15 1.03 7.61 -14.18
CA LEU A 15 1.48 8.98 -13.90
C LEU A 15 1.29 9.90 -15.11
N ILE A 16 1.23 9.35 -16.33
CA ILE A 16 0.93 10.09 -17.57
C ILE A 16 -0.58 10.32 -17.72
N GLU A 17 -1.44 9.33 -17.43
CA GLU A 17 -2.92 9.50 -17.45
C GLU A 17 -3.45 10.46 -16.38
N TYR A 18 -2.80 10.48 -15.21
CA TYR A 18 -3.14 11.36 -14.09
C TYR A 18 -2.14 12.52 -13.93
N ASN A 19 -1.35 12.80 -14.97
CA ASN A 19 -0.46 13.96 -15.01
C ASN A 19 -1.34 15.20 -15.07
N ILE A 20 -1.76 15.67 -13.90
CA ILE A 20 -2.37 16.99 -13.77
C ILE A 20 -1.23 17.97 -13.99
N GLU A 21 -1.12 18.44 -15.22
CA GLU A 21 0.04 19.19 -15.70
C GLU A 21 0.24 20.49 -14.92
N ASN A 22 1.52 20.82 -14.76
CA ASN A 22 2.10 22.04 -14.19
C ASN A 22 2.10 22.13 -12.66
N GLY A 23 3.22 21.68 -12.07
CA GLY A 23 3.80 22.27 -10.87
C GLY A 23 4.67 21.30 -10.08
N PRO A 24 5.93 21.64 -9.75
CA PRO A 24 6.77 20.78 -8.90
C PRO A 24 6.30 20.77 -7.43
N THR A 25 5.42 21.71 -7.05
CA THR A 25 4.98 21.91 -5.66
C THR A 25 3.51 21.49 -5.49
N PRO A 26 3.22 20.39 -4.78
CA PRO A 26 1.86 19.98 -4.41
C PRO A 26 1.17 21.01 -3.51
N LEU A 27 -0.13 21.23 -3.72
CA LEU A 27 -0.95 22.11 -2.87
C LEU A 27 -0.98 21.63 -1.41
N ARG A 28 -0.88 20.32 -1.18
CA ARG A 28 -0.84 19.73 0.16
C ARG A 28 0.35 20.23 0.98
N ASP A 29 1.47 20.51 0.33
CA ASP A 29 2.71 20.89 1.01
C ASP A 29 2.70 22.37 1.42
N VAL A 30 1.76 23.14 0.90
CA VAL A 30 1.67 24.59 1.06
C VAL A 30 0.41 25.04 1.82
N ILE A 31 -0.70 24.31 1.64
CA ILE A 31 -1.96 24.55 2.36
C ILE A 31 -1.89 23.88 3.74
N SER A 32 -2.38 24.54 4.78
CA SER A 32 -2.48 23.95 6.11
C SER A 32 -3.38 22.70 6.14
N ASP A 33 -2.99 21.65 6.88
CA ASP A 33 -3.69 20.35 6.91
C ASP A 33 -5.21 20.47 7.11
N ASN A 34 -5.63 21.37 8.01
CA ASN A 34 -7.05 21.62 8.31
C ASN A 34 -7.81 22.21 7.11
N VAL A 35 -7.18 23.10 6.35
CA VAL A 35 -7.76 23.71 5.15
C VAL A 35 -7.73 22.71 4.00
N TYR A 36 -6.66 21.93 3.85
CA TYR A 36 -6.56 20.90 2.81
C TYR A 36 -7.66 19.84 2.97
N ILE A 37 -7.84 19.28 4.18
CA ILE A 37 -8.84 18.23 4.44
C ILE A 37 -10.27 18.75 4.19
N LYS A 38 -10.58 19.97 4.64
CA LYS A 38 -11.92 20.57 4.45
C LYS A 38 -12.26 20.86 2.99
N ASN A 39 -11.26 21.05 2.13
CA ASN A 39 -11.44 21.42 0.74
C ASN A 39 -11.03 20.30 -0.24
N PHE A 40 -10.70 19.10 0.25
CA PHE A 40 -10.18 17.99 -0.55
C PHE A 40 -11.11 17.59 -1.70
N ASN A 41 -12.41 17.47 -1.45
CA ASN A 41 -13.38 17.12 -2.50
C ASN A 41 -13.40 18.15 -3.63
N MET A 42 -13.39 19.44 -3.29
CA MET A 42 -13.35 20.53 -4.28
C MET A 42 -12.06 20.47 -5.11
N LEU A 43 -10.90 20.27 -4.46
CA LEU A 43 -9.62 20.12 -5.16
C LEU A 43 -9.63 18.92 -6.11
N GLN A 44 -10.16 17.78 -5.65
CA GLN A 44 -10.24 16.55 -6.43
C GLN A 44 -11.20 16.68 -7.63
N GLU A 45 -12.39 17.24 -7.42
CA GLU A 45 -13.41 17.41 -8.47
C GLU A 45 -12.95 18.36 -9.58
N ASN A 46 -12.13 19.36 -9.25
CA ASN A 46 -11.64 20.37 -10.20
C ASN A 46 -10.23 20.09 -10.74
N ASN A 47 -9.64 18.92 -10.42
CA ASN A 47 -8.27 18.54 -10.79
C ASN A 47 -7.19 19.55 -10.33
N LEU A 48 -7.33 20.10 -9.12
CA LEU A 48 -6.39 21.04 -8.51
C LEU A 48 -5.46 20.29 -7.55
N ILE A 49 -4.24 20.01 -8.00
CA ILE A 49 -3.21 19.26 -7.25
C ILE A 49 -1.98 20.11 -6.95
N PHE A 50 -1.59 21.00 -7.87
CA PHE A 50 -0.34 21.75 -7.79
C PHE A 50 -0.58 23.25 -7.65
N VAL A 51 0.38 23.94 -7.02
CA VAL A 51 0.33 25.40 -6.77
C VAL A 51 0.27 26.20 -8.08
N ASP A 52 1.00 25.76 -9.09
CA ASP A 52 1.10 26.39 -10.41
C ASP A 52 -0.26 26.47 -11.14
N GLN A 53 -1.25 25.65 -10.75
CA GLN A 53 -2.59 25.68 -11.32
C GLN A 53 -3.46 26.81 -10.77
N ILE A 54 -3.11 27.37 -9.61
CA ILE A 54 -3.86 28.42 -8.92
C ILE A 54 -3.06 29.72 -8.79
N THR A 55 -1.94 29.85 -9.50
CA THR A 55 -1.04 31.02 -9.44
C THR A 55 -0.77 31.63 -10.81
N THR A 56 -0.33 32.89 -10.81
CA THR A 56 0.19 33.60 -12.00
C THR A 56 1.48 32.96 -12.51
N LEU A 57 1.90 33.30 -13.74
CA LEU A 57 3.09 32.69 -14.36
C LEU A 57 4.36 32.93 -13.54
N ASP A 58 4.47 34.12 -12.94
CA ASP A 58 5.54 34.55 -12.04
C ASP A 58 5.43 34.02 -10.59
N LYS A 59 4.36 33.25 -10.28
CA LYS A 59 4.03 32.71 -8.95
C LYS A 59 3.91 33.78 -7.84
N ASN A 60 3.69 35.05 -8.17
CA ASN A 60 3.55 36.12 -7.17
C ASN A 60 2.13 36.26 -6.62
N TYR A 61 1.13 35.88 -7.41
CA TYR A 61 -0.28 36.09 -7.10
C TYR A 61 -1.10 34.82 -7.31
N LEU A 62 -2.13 34.65 -6.49
CA LEU A 62 -3.16 33.63 -6.72
C LEU A 62 -4.09 34.07 -7.86
N LEU A 63 -4.60 33.10 -8.60
CA LEU A 63 -5.63 33.31 -9.61
C LEU A 63 -7.01 33.43 -8.95
N SER A 64 -7.85 34.27 -9.52
CA SER A 64 -9.29 34.23 -9.26
C SER A 64 -9.92 32.99 -9.91
N ILE A 65 -11.16 32.69 -9.55
CA ILE A 65 -11.91 31.59 -10.17
C ILE A 65 -12.13 31.85 -11.65
N GLU A 66 -12.43 33.09 -12.00
CA GLU A 66 -12.57 33.60 -13.37
C GLU A 66 -11.29 33.40 -14.21
N GLU A 67 -10.12 33.65 -13.62
CA GLU A 67 -8.82 33.43 -14.27
C GLU A 67 -8.52 31.93 -14.40
N MET A 68 -8.89 31.12 -13.39
CA MET A 68 -8.76 29.66 -13.43
C MET A 68 -9.65 29.00 -14.49
N GLU A 69 -10.84 29.55 -14.77
CA GLU A 69 -11.73 29.09 -15.85
C GLU A 69 -11.07 29.21 -17.25
N LEU A 70 -9.99 29.98 -17.38
CA LEU A 70 -9.21 30.11 -18.61
C LEU A 70 -8.08 29.06 -18.70
N LYS A 71 -7.92 28.18 -17.71
CA LYS A 71 -6.88 27.14 -17.69
C LYS A 71 -7.39 25.78 -18.18
N ARG A 72 -6.72 25.19 -19.18
CA ARG A 72 -7.07 23.90 -19.83
C ARG A 72 -7.28 22.73 -18.86
N TYR A 73 -6.47 22.64 -17.81
CA TYR A 73 -6.45 21.51 -16.87
C TYR A 73 -7.53 21.58 -15.79
N THR A 74 -8.25 22.70 -15.68
CA THR A 74 -9.37 22.81 -14.73
C THR A 74 -10.64 22.25 -15.37
N LYS A 75 -11.32 21.33 -14.68
CA LYS A 75 -12.62 20.79 -15.13
C LYS A 75 -13.74 21.84 -15.16
N LEU A 76 -13.46 23.07 -14.74
CA LEU A 76 -14.35 24.23 -14.80
C LEU A 76 -14.80 24.58 -16.23
N ILE A 77 -14.11 24.10 -17.25
CA ILE A 77 -14.43 24.33 -18.67
C ILE A 77 -15.66 23.51 -19.11
N SER A 78 -15.93 22.33 -18.52
CA SER A 78 -17.00 21.43 -18.98
C SER A 78 -18.34 21.62 -18.26
N THR A 79 -18.34 22.15 -17.03
CA THR A 79 -19.55 22.38 -16.23
C THR A 79 -19.75 23.87 -15.96
N LYS A 80 -20.79 24.45 -16.55
CA LYS A 80 -21.22 25.85 -16.36
C LYS A 80 -21.08 26.32 -14.90
N ARG A 81 -20.02 27.12 -14.63
CA ARG A 81 -19.74 27.90 -13.39
C ARG A 81 -19.50 27.09 -12.11
N MET A 82 -18.43 27.41 -11.39
CA MET A 82 -18.12 26.80 -10.09
C MET A 82 -19.25 27.05 -9.06
N SER A 83 -19.65 26.01 -8.31
CA SER A 83 -20.74 26.07 -7.33
C SER A 83 -20.46 27.08 -6.21
N GLN A 84 -21.51 27.64 -5.59
CA GLN A 84 -21.36 28.61 -4.50
C GLN A 84 -20.63 28.02 -3.28
N GLU A 85 -20.74 26.71 -3.07
CA GLU A 85 -19.99 25.99 -2.03
C GLU A 85 -18.51 25.90 -2.35
N HIS A 86 -18.15 25.53 -3.60
CA HIS A 86 -16.76 25.52 -4.05
C HIS A 86 -16.11 26.91 -4.03
N ARG A 87 -16.90 27.98 -4.28
CA ARG A 87 -16.42 29.36 -4.15
C ARG A 87 -15.99 29.68 -2.72
N LYS A 88 -16.82 29.33 -1.73
CA LYS A 88 -16.47 29.47 -0.30
C LYS A 88 -15.27 28.60 0.09
N SER A 89 -15.14 27.42 -0.50
CA SER A 89 -14.00 26.53 -0.30
C SER A 89 -12.69 27.14 -0.81
N TYR A 90 -12.71 27.73 -2.02
CA TYR A 90 -11.55 28.41 -2.59
C TYR A 90 -11.20 29.70 -1.82
N GLU A 91 -12.18 30.44 -1.32
CA GLU A 91 -11.93 31.59 -0.42
C GLU A 91 -11.12 31.21 0.83
N ARG A 92 -11.35 30.02 1.40
CA ARG A 92 -10.55 29.52 2.54
C ARG A 92 -9.09 29.27 2.13
N ILE A 93 -8.87 28.77 0.92
CA ILE A 93 -7.52 28.57 0.37
C ILE A 93 -6.84 29.93 0.14
N ILE A 94 -7.55 30.92 -0.40
CA ILE A 94 -7.01 32.28 -0.57
C ILE A 94 -6.60 32.87 0.78
N ILE A 95 -7.41 32.71 1.83
CA ILE A 95 -7.09 33.20 3.18
C ILE A 95 -5.82 32.55 3.73
N ASP A 96 -5.66 31.26 3.49
CA ASP A 96 -4.51 30.50 3.97
C ASP A 96 -3.22 30.93 3.25
N LEU A 97 -3.29 31.15 1.93
CA LEU A 97 -2.13 31.36 1.07
C LEU A 97 -1.73 32.83 0.83
N SER A 98 -2.67 33.78 0.93
CA SER A 98 -2.43 35.19 0.54
C SER A 98 -2.20 36.14 1.73
N CYS A 99 -1.51 37.25 1.47
CA CYS A 99 -1.32 38.36 2.40
C CYS A 99 -2.62 39.15 2.65
N SER A 100 -3.53 39.17 1.67
CA SER A 100 -4.82 39.87 1.74
C SER A 100 -5.82 39.27 0.76
N LYS A 101 -7.09 39.24 1.17
CA LYS A 101 -8.23 38.81 0.33
C LYS A 101 -8.45 39.69 -0.90
N ILE A 102 -7.82 40.87 -0.97
CA ILE A 102 -8.04 41.85 -2.04
C ILE A 102 -6.96 41.72 -3.11
N SER A 103 -5.69 41.62 -2.70
CA SER A 103 -4.55 41.62 -3.63
C SER A 103 -4.17 40.23 -4.15
N PHE A 104 -4.62 39.15 -3.48
CA PHE A 104 -4.29 37.77 -3.84
C PHE A 104 -2.77 37.49 -3.83
N LYS A 105 -1.96 38.41 -3.30
CA LYS A 105 -0.50 38.30 -3.22
C LYS A 105 -0.13 37.16 -2.29
N ILE A 106 0.72 36.26 -2.73
CA ILE A 106 1.13 35.08 -1.95
C ILE A 106 2.04 35.51 -0.80
N LYS A 107 1.89 34.87 0.38
CA LYS A 107 2.79 35.09 1.52
C LYS A 107 4.23 34.70 1.16
N THR A 108 5.20 35.49 1.59
CA THR A 108 6.63 35.25 1.32
C THR A 108 7.09 33.88 1.81
N GLN A 109 6.71 33.49 3.02
CA GLN A 109 7.01 32.17 3.62
C GLN A 109 6.54 30.99 2.76
N ILE A 110 5.39 31.15 2.10
CA ILE A 110 4.83 30.12 1.22
C ILE A 110 5.61 30.08 -0.09
N ARG A 111 5.97 31.24 -0.62
CA ARG A 111 6.78 31.37 -1.84
C ARG A 111 8.16 30.73 -1.66
N ASP A 112 8.79 30.92 -0.49
CA ASP A 112 10.11 30.33 -0.18
C ASP A 112 10.05 28.79 -0.10
N ASN A 113 8.88 28.22 0.22
CA ASN A 113 8.65 26.78 0.27
C ASN A 113 8.30 26.17 -1.10
N MET A 114 8.09 26.97 -2.15
CA MET A 114 7.82 26.45 -3.49
C MET A 114 9.11 25.93 -4.11
N LEU A 115 9.11 24.67 -4.54
CA LEU A 115 10.23 24.06 -5.25
C LEU A 115 10.45 24.80 -6.58
N ALA A 116 11.59 25.48 -6.70
CA ALA A 116 12.07 26.23 -7.87
C ALA A 116 11.08 27.28 -8.44
N LEU A 117 11.57 28.52 -8.57
CA LEU A 117 10.98 29.48 -9.51
C LEU A 117 11.31 28.98 -10.92
N ASP A 118 10.49 28.08 -11.44
CA ASP A 118 10.66 27.53 -12.80
C ASP A 118 10.83 28.67 -13.81
N GLU A 119 11.81 28.56 -14.69
CA GLU A 119 11.89 29.40 -15.90
C GLU A 119 10.57 29.27 -16.67
N ILE A 120 9.99 30.38 -17.12
CA ILE A 120 8.68 30.37 -17.80
C ILE A 120 8.89 29.91 -19.25
N TYR A 121 8.64 28.62 -19.50
CA TYR A 121 8.78 27.99 -20.82
C TYR A 121 7.44 27.76 -21.56
N ASN A 122 6.30 28.03 -20.91
CA ASN A 122 4.96 27.98 -21.52
C ASN A 122 3.94 28.87 -20.77
N LEU A 123 2.70 28.94 -21.25
CA LEU A 123 1.60 29.69 -20.62
C LEU A 123 0.89 28.90 -19.50
N LYS A 124 1.47 27.77 -19.06
CA LYS A 124 0.91 26.84 -18.08
C LYS A 124 -0.57 26.61 -18.35
N GLY A 125 -0.95 26.12 -19.54
CA GLY A 125 -2.33 25.85 -19.93
C GLY A 125 -3.33 27.03 -19.97
N THR A 126 -2.90 28.30 -19.84
CA THR A 126 -3.80 29.46 -20.10
C THR A 126 -4.24 29.47 -21.56
N ILE A 127 -5.55 29.50 -21.78
CA ILE A 127 -6.15 29.60 -23.11
C ILE A 127 -6.38 31.07 -23.46
N LEU A 128 -5.62 31.58 -24.42
CA LEU A 128 -5.91 32.85 -25.08
C LEU A 128 -6.74 32.56 -26.33
N LEU A 129 -8.02 32.95 -26.33
CA LEU A 129 -8.91 32.73 -27.48
C LEU A 129 -8.80 33.92 -28.46
N PRO A 130 -8.27 33.70 -29.68
CA PRO A 130 -8.10 34.78 -30.64
C PRO A 130 -9.44 35.38 -31.07
N ALA A 131 -9.43 36.66 -31.44
CA ALA A 131 -10.61 37.36 -31.93
C ALA A 131 -11.15 36.80 -33.27
N THR A 132 -10.40 35.94 -33.98
CA THR A 132 -10.85 35.24 -35.19
C THR A 132 -12.01 34.27 -34.92
N ILE A 133 -12.10 33.72 -33.70
CA ILE A 133 -13.10 32.68 -33.37
C ILE A 133 -14.51 33.28 -33.36
N LEU A 134 -14.66 34.54 -32.93
CA LEU A 134 -15.93 35.27 -32.84
C LEU A 134 -15.70 36.78 -33.11
N PRO A 135 -15.64 37.22 -34.38
CA PRO A 135 -15.37 38.61 -34.74
C PRO A 135 -16.62 39.50 -34.62
N GLU A 136 -17.31 39.46 -33.47
CA GLU A 136 -18.54 40.23 -33.26
C GLU A 136 -18.25 41.71 -32.98
N LYS A 137 -18.99 42.60 -33.66
CA LYS A 137 -18.99 44.04 -33.37
C LYS A 137 -19.42 44.27 -31.92
N GLY A 138 -18.57 44.93 -31.15
CA GLY A 138 -18.79 45.22 -29.74
C GLY A 138 -18.15 44.24 -28.77
N ALA A 139 -17.51 43.16 -29.23
CA ALA A 139 -16.73 42.28 -28.37
C ALA A 139 -15.60 43.03 -27.64
N THR A 140 -15.33 42.65 -26.39
CA THR A 140 -14.24 43.25 -25.60
C THR A 140 -13.00 42.41 -25.79
N ILE A 141 -11.94 43.06 -26.22
CA ILE A 141 -10.69 42.44 -26.62
C ILE A 141 -9.53 43.06 -25.87
N VAL A 142 -8.46 42.29 -25.78
CA VAL A 142 -7.15 42.70 -25.33
C VAL A 142 -6.15 42.37 -26.42
N SER A 143 -5.24 43.27 -26.69
CA SER A 143 -4.21 43.09 -27.72
C SER A 143 -2.88 43.63 -27.23
N ARG A 144 -1.79 43.07 -27.76
CA ARG A 144 -0.45 43.61 -27.58
C ARG A 144 -0.03 44.30 -28.88
N LEU A 145 0.25 45.59 -28.81
CA LEU A 145 0.58 46.39 -30.00
C LEU A 145 1.82 45.83 -30.70
N THR A 146 1.69 45.48 -31.99
CA THR A 146 2.80 44.88 -32.75
C THR A 146 3.67 45.92 -33.45
N ARG A 147 3.21 47.18 -33.53
CA ARG A 147 3.84 48.25 -34.31
C ARG A 147 3.79 49.61 -33.59
N GLY A 148 4.71 50.50 -33.97
CA GLY A 148 4.75 51.90 -33.52
C GLY A 148 5.55 52.15 -32.24
N LYS A 149 5.60 53.41 -31.79
CA LYS A 149 6.36 53.86 -30.61
C LYS A 149 5.98 53.15 -29.30
N PHE A 150 4.76 52.60 -29.25
CA PHE A 150 4.20 51.90 -28.09
C PHE A 150 4.11 50.39 -28.31
N GLN A 151 4.97 49.83 -29.19
CA GLN A 151 5.08 48.39 -29.40
C GLN A 151 5.28 47.66 -28.06
N ASN A 152 4.71 46.46 -27.95
CA ASN A 152 4.71 45.63 -26.75
C ASN A 152 3.87 46.16 -25.58
N ARG A 153 3.09 47.23 -25.75
CA ARG A 153 2.11 47.64 -24.74
C ARG A 153 0.82 46.83 -24.88
N THR A 154 0.29 46.36 -23.76
CA THR A 154 -1.04 45.74 -23.69
C THR A 154 -2.10 46.85 -23.73
N VAL A 155 -3.07 46.70 -24.64
CA VAL A 155 -4.17 47.64 -24.86
C VAL A 155 -5.50 46.92 -24.82
N PHE A 156 -6.51 47.58 -24.27
CA PHE A 156 -7.87 47.07 -24.18
C PHE A 156 -8.77 47.81 -25.16
N GLY A 157 -9.77 47.12 -25.67
CA GLY A 157 -10.66 47.73 -26.64
C GLY A 157 -11.96 47.00 -26.89
N ARG A 158 -12.82 47.66 -27.67
CA ARG A 158 -14.05 47.04 -28.18
C ARG A 158 -14.11 47.07 -29.70
N VAL A 159 -14.36 45.90 -30.29
CA VAL A 159 -14.35 45.67 -31.74
C VAL A 159 -15.39 46.55 -32.42
N ILE A 160 -14.99 47.21 -33.50
CA ILE A 160 -15.86 48.02 -34.35
C ILE A 160 -16.11 47.30 -35.68
N LYS A 161 -15.02 46.83 -36.29
CA LYS A 161 -15.00 46.20 -37.61
C LYS A 161 -13.85 45.20 -37.64
N THR A 162 -14.06 44.11 -38.34
CA THR A 162 -13.07 43.06 -38.61
C THR A 162 -12.98 42.87 -40.11
N ASN A 163 -11.77 42.73 -40.63
CA ASN A 163 -11.53 42.36 -42.01
C ASN A 163 -10.75 41.04 -42.01
N VAL A 164 -11.47 39.95 -42.23
CA VAL A 164 -10.93 38.58 -42.13
C VAL A 164 -9.89 38.33 -43.22
N ASP A 165 -10.13 38.81 -44.44
CA ASP A 165 -9.25 38.60 -45.60
C ASP A 165 -7.87 39.25 -45.41
N SER A 166 -7.84 40.47 -44.88
CA SER A 166 -6.59 41.17 -44.56
C SER A 166 -6.04 40.86 -43.17
N LYS A 167 -6.74 40.02 -42.38
CA LYS A 167 -6.41 39.69 -40.98
C LYS A 167 -6.23 40.92 -40.08
N ILE A 168 -7.04 41.96 -40.27
CA ILE A 168 -6.99 43.21 -39.50
C ILE A 168 -8.27 43.40 -38.66
N ILE A 169 -8.10 43.90 -37.43
CA ILE A 169 -9.20 44.30 -36.53
C ILE A 169 -9.13 45.79 -36.19
N TYR A 170 -10.29 46.44 -36.21
CA TYR A 170 -10.49 47.84 -35.86
C TYR A 170 -11.25 47.91 -34.54
N PHE A 171 -10.70 48.58 -33.53
CA PHE A 171 -11.36 48.68 -32.23
C PHE A 171 -11.20 50.04 -31.56
N ASN A 172 -12.22 50.40 -30.77
CA ASN A 172 -12.16 51.58 -29.91
C ASN A 172 -11.22 51.29 -28.75
N HIS A 173 -10.29 52.21 -28.47
CA HIS A 173 -9.40 52.11 -27.31
C HIS A 173 -10.15 52.38 -26.00
N PHE A 174 -9.82 51.60 -24.96
CA PHE A 174 -10.33 51.75 -23.60
C PHE A 174 -9.16 51.82 -22.61
N GLU A 175 -9.25 52.76 -21.67
CA GLU A 175 -8.29 52.95 -20.58
C GLU A 175 -8.69 52.10 -19.36
N THR A 176 -7.69 51.47 -18.72
CA THR A 176 -7.86 50.80 -17.42
C THR A 176 -7.87 51.84 -16.30
N LEU A 177 -8.89 51.77 -15.44
CA LEU A 177 -9.01 52.62 -14.23
C LEU A 177 -8.64 51.89 -12.94
N THR A 178 -8.47 50.57 -13.03
CA THR A 178 -8.06 49.69 -11.94
C THR A 178 -6.55 49.55 -11.92
N ASP A 179 -5.99 49.38 -10.73
CA ASP A 179 -4.56 49.06 -10.59
C ASP A 179 -4.28 47.66 -11.16
N ASP A 180 -3.06 47.41 -11.62
CA ASP A 180 -2.67 46.17 -12.29
C ASP A 180 -2.87 44.94 -11.39
N PHE A 181 -2.87 45.16 -10.07
CA PHE A 181 -3.00 44.13 -9.03
C PHE A 181 -4.45 43.92 -8.54
N GLU A 182 -5.42 44.72 -8.98
CA GLU A 182 -6.82 44.51 -8.65
C GLU A 182 -7.40 43.34 -9.45
N LYS A 183 -8.11 42.43 -8.77
CA LYS A 183 -8.77 41.26 -9.40
C LYS A 183 -10.05 41.59 -10.17
N ASN A 184 -10.31 42.86 -10.44
CA ASN A 184 -11.40 43.32 -11.28
C ASN A 184 -10.86 44.38 -12.24
N ILE A 185 -11.35 44.42 -13.48
CA ILE A 185 -10.95 45.44 -14.45
C ILE A 185 -12.10 46.43 -14.64
N ILE A 186 -11.79 47.72 -14.58
CA ILE A 186 -12.68 48.81 -15.00
C ILE A 186 -12.12 49.46 -16.26
N LEU A 187 -12.86 49.37 -17.37
CA LEU A 187 -12.50 49.94 -18.66
C LEU A 187 -13.35 51.14 -19.00
N ARG A 188 -12.75 52.30 -19.21
CA ARG A 188 -13.43 53.52 -19.69
C ARG A 188 -13.07 53.81 -21.15
N LYS A 189 -14.06 54.16 -21.96
CA LYS A 189 -13.81 54.55 -23.35
C LYS A 189 -12.83 55.74 -23.40
N CYS A 190 -11.76 55.60 -24.18
CA CYS A 190 -10.78 56.66 -24.36
C CYS A 190 -11.40 57.82 -25.17
N GLU A 191 -11.18 59.06 -24.72
CA GLU A 191 -11.68 60.27 -25.38
C GLU A 191 -10.74 60.80 -26.46
N GLY A 192 -9.57 60.17 -26.65
CA GLY A 192 -8.52 60.56 -27.61
C GLY A 192 -7.16 60.51 -26.94
N CYS A 193 -6.25 59.68 -27.45
CA CYS A 193 -4.88 59.57 -26.94
C CYS A 193 -3.88 59.35 -28.08
N GLU A 194 -2.59 59.50 -27.76
CA GLU A 194 -1.49 59.33 -28.74
C GLU A 194 -1.49 57.97 -29.44
N LEU A 195 -2.14 56.94 -28.86
CA LEU A 195 -2.21 55.59 -29.44
C LEU A 195 -3.17 55.46 -30.63
N GLY A 196 -4.20 56.32 -30.72
CA GLY A 196 -5.31 56.06 -31.65
C GLY A 196 -5.97 57.28 -32.29
N THR A 197 -5.58 58.50 -31.93
CA THR A 197 -6.12 59.72 -32.57
C THR A 197 -5.71 59.82 -34.05
N LEU A 198 -4.46 59.47 -34.38
CA LEU A 198 -3.96 59.49 -35.77
C LEU A 198 -4.76 58.55 -36.69
N ASN A 199 -4.96 57.30 -36.25
CA ASN A 199 -5.77 56.33 -37.00
C ASN A 199 -7.24 56.77 -37.08
N ALA A 200 -7.78 57.37 -36.01
CA ALA A 200 -9.15 57.87 -36.02
C ALA A 200 -9.35 59.01 -37.03
N GLU A 201 -8.34 59.85 -37.26
CA GLU A 201 -8.36 60.92 -38.27
C GLU A 201 -8.25 60.36 -39.70
N VAL A 202 -7.31 59.44 -39.95
CA VAL A 202 -7.10 58.81 -41.27
C VAL A 202 -8.34 58.03 -41.72
N PHE A 203 -8.96 57.28 -40.81
CA PHE A 203 -10.12 56.42 -41.13
C PHE A 203 -11.46 57.06 -40.76
N LYS A 204 -11.51 58.38 -40.55
CA LYS A 204 -12.72 59.12 -40.12
C LYS A 204 -13.93 58.94 -41.06
N LYS A 205 -13.68 58.69 -42.35
CA LYS A 205 -14.73 58.41 -43.35
C LYS A 205 -15.31 57.00 -43.23
N GLU A 206 -14.56 56.05 -42.69
CA GLU A 206 -14.96 54.65 -42.56
C GLU A 206 -15.46 54.28 -41.16
N VAL A 207 -14.89 54.89 -40.11
CA VAL A 207 -15.19 54.57 -38.72
C VAL A 207 -15.31 55.85 -37.88
N LYS A 208 -16.48 56.07 -37.27
CA LYS A 208 -16.70 57.16 -36.30
C LYS A 208 -16.16 56.77 -34.93
N SER A 209 -14.87 57.05 -34.68
CA SER A 209 -14.23 56.94 -33.36
C SER A 209 -13.37 58.16 -33.06
N LYS A 210 -13.23 58.52 -31.78
CA LYS A 210 -12.26 59.53 -31.32
C LYS A 210 -10.87 58.93 -31.07
N CYS A 211 -10.77 57.61 -30.89
CA CYS A 211 -9.53 56.90 -30.61
C CYS A 211 -9.63 55.47 -31.16
N LEU A 212 -8.97 55.23 -32.29
CA LEU A 212 -9.05 54.00 -33.07
C LEU A 212 -7.71 53.27 -33.06
N ILE A 213 -7.72 51.98 -32.74
CA ILE A 213 -6.55 51.11 -32.87
C ILE A 213 -6.82 50.09 -33.97
N ILE A 214 -5.82 49.86 -34.81
CA ILE A 214 -5.82 48.92 -35.91
C ILE A 214 -4.69 47.94 -35.66
N GLU A 215 -5.02 46.66 -35.54
CA GLU A 215 -4.04 45.63 -35.17
C GLU A 215 -4.35 44.32 -35.90
N ARG A 216 -3.41 43.37 -35.90
CA ARG A 216 -3.67 42.07 -36.53
C ARG A 216 -4.65 41.25 -35.69
N ILE A 217 -5.48 40.45 -36.34
CA ILE A 217 -6.47 39.62 -35.62
C ILE A 217 -5.76 38.52 -34.79
N ASP A 218 -4.61 38.02 -35.24
CA ASP A 218 -3.82 37.00 -34.54
C ASP A 218 -3.05 37.51 -33.31
N SER A 219 -2.88 38.83 -33.18
CA SER A 219 -2.35 39.49 -31.97
C SER A 219 -3.43 40.03 -31.03
N THR A 220 -4.70 39.66 -31.27
CA THR A 220 -5.86 40.16 -30.54
C THR A 220 -6.69 39.02 -29.96
N PHE A 221 -7.00 39.10 -28.66
CA PHE A 221 -7.64 38.02 -27.90
C PHE A 221 -8.88 38.53 -27.16
N LEU A 222 -9.83 37.63 -26.92
CA LEU A 222 -11.05 37.92 -26.16
C LEU A 222 -10.74 37.98 -24.66
N LEU A 223 -11.30 38.99 -23.96
CA LEU A 223 -11.08 39.18 -22.52
C LEU A 223 -11.82 38.14 -21.63
N SER A 224 -12.90 37.52 -22.11
CA SER A 224 -13.64 36.51 -21.33
C SER A 224 -14.42 35.55 -22.25
N PRO A 225 -13.81 34.48 -22.77
CA PRO A 225 -14.41 33.70 -23.84
C PRO A 225 -15.53 32.73 -23.38
N ASN A 226 -15.43 32.17 -22.18
CA ASN A 226 -16.31 31.11 -21.68
C ASN A 226 -17.67 31.61 -21.13
N ARG A 227 -17.89 32.93 -21.10
CA ARG A 227 -19.06 33.55 -20.45
C ARG A 227 -19.97 34.33 -21.41
N TRP A 228 -19.83 34.11 -22.73
CA TRP A 228 -20.45 34.98 -23.75
C TRP A 228 -21.88 34.62 -24.18
N ASN A 229 -22.48 33.54 -23.68
CA ASN A 229 -23.80 33.12 -24.18
C ASN A 229 -25.01 33.94 -23.67
N LYS A 230 -24.87 35.02 -22.88
CA LYS A 230 -25.98 35.93 -22.51
C LYS A 230 -25.55 37.41 -22.36
N GLN A 231 -26.43 38.34 -22.75
CA GLN A 231 -26.20 39.80 -22.95
C GLN A 231 -25.90 40.67 -21.70
N HIS A 232 -25.53 40.15 -20.52
CA HIS A 232 -25.46 40.95 -19.28
C HIS A 232 -24.25 40.67 -18.38
N HIS A 233 -23.01 40.94 -18.82
CA HIS A 233 -21.83 40.60 -18.00
C HIS A 233 -20.83 41.73 -17.73
N SER A 234 -20.72 42.74 -18.60
CA SER A 234 -20.17 44.02 -18.16
C SER A 234 -21.26 44.80 -17.44
N LYS A 235 -21.07 45.19 -16.18
CA LYS A 235 -21.93 46.23 -15.61
C LYS A 235 -21.55 47.53 -16.30
N ARG A 236 -22.41 48.00 -17.21
CA ARG A 236 -22.23 49.32 -17.82
C ARG A 236 -22.44 50.34 -16.71
N LEU A 237 -21.37 51.02 -16.34
CA LEU A 237 -21.39 52.16 -15.46
C LEU A 237 -21.70 53.43 -16.28
N GLN A 238 -21.69 54.59 -15.63
CA GLN A 238 -21.87 55.87 -16.33
C GLN A 238 -20.68 56.17 -17.27
N LYS A 239 -20.93 56.98 -18.32
CA LYS A 239 -19.91 57.47 -19.28
C LYS A 239 -19.15 56.39 -20.08
N ASN A 240 -19.84 55.36 -20.60
CA ASN A 240 -19.21 54.28 -21.39
C ASN A 240 -18.06 53.55 -20.66
N THR A 241 -18.25 53.36 -19.35
CA THR A 241 -17.34 52.60 -18.50
C THR A 241 -17.92 51.20 -18.25
N TYR A 242 -17.07 50.18 -18.25
CA TYR A 242 -17.44 48.77 -18.13
C TYR A 242 -16.65 48.10 -17.01
N TYR A 243 -17.36 47.38 -16.14
CA TYR A 243 -16.77 46.60 -15.04
C TYR A 243 -16.75 45.11 -15.39
N TYR A 244 -15.58 44.48 -15.23
CA TYR A 244 -15.34 43.04 -15.43
C TYR A 244 -14.89 42.43 -14.10
N GLU A 245 -15.75 41.58 -13.53
CA GLU A 245 -15.50 40.92 -12.25
C GLU A 245 -14.50 39.76 -12.39
N GLY A 246 -13.58 39.64 -11.42
CA GLY A 246 -12.71 38.49 -11.25
C GLY A 246 -11.53 38.41 -12.23
N ILE A 247 -11.28 39.38 -13.09
CA ILE A 247 -10.14 39.37 -14.02
C ILE A 247 -9.21 40.52 -13.66
N SER A 248 -7.89 40.29 -13.61
CA SER A 248 -6.87 41.33 -13.43
C SER A 248 -6.21 41.76 -14.73
N ALA A 249 -5.77 43.01 -14.80
CA ALA A 249 -5.02 43.52 -15.96
C ALA A 249 -3.63 42.86 -16.07
N ASN A 250 -2.95 42.64 -14.93
CA ASN A 250 -1.65 41.96 -14.87
C ASN A 250 -1.69 40.54 -15.44
N PHE A 251 -2.76 39.77 -15.18
CA PHE A 251 -2.91 38.42 -15.74
C PHE A 251 -2.81 38.41 -17.27
N TYR A 252 -3.49 39.36 -17.93
CA TYR A 252 -3.44 39.48 -19.39
C TYR A 252 -2.14 40.10 -19.89
N ASP A 253 -1.56 41.07 -19.17
CA ASP A 253 -0.27 41.62 -19.56
C ASP A 253 0.83 40.55 -19.55
N GLU A 254 0.90 39.72 -18.50
CA GLU A 254 1.84 38.60 -18.41
C GLU A 254 1.59 37.56 -19.50
N ALA A 255 0.34 37.10 -19.65
CA ALA A 255 0.00 36.08 -20.63
C ALA A 255 0.34 36.53 -22.06
N LEU A 256 0.05 37.79 -22.41
CA LEU A 256 0.37 38.34 -23.73
C LEU A 256 1.87 38.61 -23.91
N ARG A 257 2.57 39.03 -22.86
CA ARG A 257 4.02 39.21 -22.87
C ARG A 257 4.73 37.90 -23.19
N TYR A 258 4.41 36.83 -22.47
CA TYR A 258 5.03 35.53 -22.70
C TYR A 258 4.55 34.89 -24.00
N ASN A 259 3.27 35.02 -24.37
CA ASN A 259 2.77 34.54 -25.66
C ASN A 259 3.51 35.22 -26.84
N TYR A 260 3.76 36.52 -26.75
CA TYR A 260 4.56 37.22 -27.75
C TYR A 260 6.01 36.75 -27.77
N ALA A 261 6.63 36.57 -26.60
CA ALA A 261 8.01 36.09 -26.48
C ALA A 261 8.17 34.67 -27.08
N PHE A 262 7.20 33.78 -26.83
CA PHE A 262 7.17 32.44 -27.41
C PHE A 262 6.97 32.47 -28.93
N ASN A 263 5.98 33.22 -29.42
CA ASN A 263 5.70 33.31 -30.87
C ASN A 263 6.83 34.02 -31.65
N SER A 264 7.62 34.86 -30.97
CA SER A 264 8.77 35.55 -31.54
C SER A 264 10.10 34.82 -31.32
N ASN A 265 10.07 33.60 -30.75
CA ASN A 265 11.24 32.79 -30.39
C ASN A 265 12.28 33.54 -29.51
N ILE A 266 11.83 34.50 -28.69
CA ILE A 266 12.69 35.21 -27.71
C ILE A 266 13.00 34.29 -26.52
N ILE A 267 12.05 33.44 -26.14
CA ILE A 267 12.18 32.43 -25.09
C ILE A 267 11.84 31.07 -25.73
N GLU A 268 12.57 30.02 -25.35
CA GLU A 268 12.27 28.65 -25.78
C GLU A 268 10.86 28.27 -25.29
N HIS A 269 9.94 28.09 -26.24
CA HIS A 269 8.60 27.59 -25.95
C HIS A 269 8.64 26.07 -25.90
N ARG A 270 8.42 25.50 -24.72
CA ARG A 270 8.19 24.06 -24.55
C ARG A 270 6.69 23.85 -24.49
N LEU A 271 6.15 23.01 -25.37
CA LEU A 271 4.73 22.67 -25.29
C LEU A 271 4.42 22.14 -23.87
N ASP A 272 3.30 22.56 -23.28
CA ASP A 272 2.64 21.76 -22.23
C ASP A 272 2.58 20.34 -22.81
N ASN A 273 3.33 19.39 -22.22
CA ASN A 273 3.81 18.19 -22.92
C ASN A 273 2.71 17.51 -23.75
N GLY A 274 3.07 17.19 -25.00
CA GLY A 274 2.12 16.73 -26.00
C GLY A 274 1.39 15.44 -25.63
N ARG A 275 0.07 15.53 -25.61
CA ARG A 275 -0.74 14.74 -26.53
C ARG A 275 -1.81 15.63 -27.14
N MET A 276 -1.71 15.78 -28.45
CA MET A 276 -2.90 15.98 -29.25
C MET A 276 -3.99 15.05 -28.71
N ILE A 277 -5.22 15.55 -28.66
CA ILE A 277 -6.39 14.71 -28.85
C ILE A 277 -6.32 14.19 -30.30
N GLN A 278 -5.33 13.36 -30.60
CA GLN A 278 -5.57 12.21 -31.42
C GLN A 278 -6.01 11.16 -30.42
N TYR A 279 -7.14 10.53 -30.70
CA TYR A 279 -7.38 9.20 -30.19
C TYR A 279 -6.10 8.40 -30.45
N GLU A 280 -5.25 8.23 -29.44
CA GLU A 280 -4.39 7.07 -29.41
C GLU A 280 -5.37 5.91 -29.29
N VAL A 281 -5.74 5.41 -30.47
CA VAL A 281 -6.01 4.00 -30.67
C VAL A 281 -5.05 3.27 -29.74
N PRO A 282 -5.54 2.42 -28.82
CA PRO A 282 -4.64 1.63 -28.00
C PRO A 282 -3.67 0.97 -28.98
N ILE A 283 -2.37 1.27 -28.84
CA ILE A 283 -1.36 0.56 -29.61
C ILE A 283 -1.69 -0.90 -29.36
N SER A 284 -2.05 -1.62 -30.42
CA SER A 284 -2.24 -3.06 -30.43
C SER A 284 -0.88 -3.69 -30.16
N GLY A 285 -0.40 -3.55 -28.93
CA GLY A 285 0.80 -4.14 -28.41
C GLY A 285 0.49 -5.58 -28.06
N ASP A 286 1.29 -6.49 -28.60
CA ASP A 286 1.28 -7.90 -28.22
C ASP A 286 1.21 -8.03 -26.69
N ASN A 287 0.40 -8.98 -26.18
CA ASN A 287 0.27 -9.24 -24.74
C ASN A 287 1.64 -9.46 -24.07
N ILE A 288 2.63 -10.00 -24.80
CA ILE A 288 4.02 -10.13 -24.35
C ILE A 288 4.62 -8.76 -23.99
N ASP A 289 4.45 -7.75 -24.84
CA ASP A 289 4.98 -6.40 -24.64
C ASP A 289 4.32 -5.66 -23.46
N LYS A 290 3.06 -5.99 -23.19
CA LYS A 290 2.26 -5.39 -22.12
C LYS A 290 2.61 -5.94 -20.75
N TYR A 291 2.79 -7.26 -20.63
CA TYR A 291 2.88 -7.92 -19.32
C TYR A 291 4.26 -8.43 -18.93
N LEU A 292 5.26 -8.43 -19.82
CA LEU A 292 6.62 -8.85 -19.47
C LEU A 292 7.58 -7.66 -19.44
N ALA A 293 8.48 -7.65 -18.45
CA ALA A 293 9.46 -6.58 -18.28
C ALA A 293 10.50 -6.58 -19.41
N LYS A 294 10.68 -5.45 -20.09
CA LYS A 294 11.71 -5.26 -21.14
C LYS A 294 13.12 -4.94 -20.59
N GLY A 295 13.33 -5.11 -19.28
CA GLY A 295 14.52 -4.61 -18.58
C GLY A 295 15.85 -5.11 -19.16
N ASN A 296 16.63 -4.16 -19.69
CA ASN A 296 17.98 -4.27 -20.29
C ASN A 296 18.19 -5.27 -21.45
N ARG A 297 19.25 -5.03 -22.25
CA ARG A 297 19.57 -5.71 -23.53
C ARG A 297 19.75 -7.25 -23.45
N TYR A 298 19.59 -7.86 -22.27
CA TYR A 298 19.83 -9.27 -21.99
C TYR A 298 18.63 -10.00 -21.35
N ASN A 299 17.40 -9.49 -21.45
CA ASN A 299 16.25 -10.24 -20.94
C ASN A 299 15.91 -11.45 -21.85
N ILE A 300 16.53 -12.59 -21.53
CA ILE A 300 16.44 -13.84 -22.28
C ILE A 300 15.00 -14.37 -22.30
N SER A 301 14.22 -14.23 -21.21
CA SER A 301 12.85 -14.76 -21.11
C SER A 301 11.89 -14.09 -22.10
N TYR A 302 11.85 -12.75 -22.14
CA TYR A 302 11.03 -11.99 -23.10
C TYR A 302 11.33 -12.39 -24.55
N GLN A 303 12.62 -12.47 -24.92
CA GLN A 303 13.02 -12.83 -26.28
C GLN A 303 12.70 -14.28 -26.63
N GLN A 304 12.88 -15.22 -25.69
CA GLN A 304 12.55 -16.62 -25.88
C GLN A 304 11.06 -16.81 -26.08
N ILE A 305 10.21 -16.22 -25.23
CA ILE A 305 8.74 -16.32 -25.34
C ILE A 305 8.27 -15.76 -26.69
N LYS A 306 8.83 -14.63 -27.15
CA LYS A 306 8.50 -14.06 -28.46
C LYS A 306 8.90 -14.98 -29.62
N ARG A 307 10.11 -15.55 -29.57
CA ARG A 307 10.59 -16.53 -30.57
C ARG A 307 9.72 -17.79 -30.63
N ILE A 308 9.28 -18.28 -29.47
CA ILE A 308 8.37 -19.43 -29.38
C ILE A 308 7.03 -19.07 -30.03
N LYS A 309 6.47 -17.89 -29.72
CA LYS A 309 5.23 -17.40 -30.33
C LYS A 309 5.33 -17.32 -31.85
N ASP A 310 6.45 -16.81 -32.38
CA ASP A 310 6.69 -16.74 -33.83
C ASP A 310 6.83 -18.14 -34.47
N ARG A 311 7.50 -19.09 -33.81
CA ARG A 311 7.59 -20.49 -34.27
C ARG A 311 6.23 -21.17 -34.32
N ILE A 312 5.36 -20.92 -33.32
CA ILE A 312 3.99 -21.43 -33.34
C ILE A 312 3.23 -20.90 -34.55
N LYS A 313 3.38 -19.60 -34.90
CA LYS A 313 2.74 -19.02 -36.09
C LYS A 313 3.19 -19.70 -37.40
N LEU A 314 4.46 -20.07 -37.49
CA LEU A 314 5.03 -20.71 -38.68
C LEU A 314 4.63 -22.18 -38.86
N ASP A 315 4.18 -22.86 -37.80
CA ASP A 315 3.75 -24.26 -37.90
C ASP A 315 2.45 -24.38 -38.73
N SER A 316 2.30 -25.47 -39.49
CA SER A 316 1.13 -25.68 -40.37
C SER A 316 -0.13 -26.17 -39.65
N SER A 317 -0.03 -26.61 -38.39
CA SER A 317 -1.16 -27.14 -37.62
C SER A 317 -2.10 -26.06 -37.14
N ASN A 318 -3.39 -26.40 -37.16
CA ASN A 318 -4.47 -25.55 -36.66
C ASN A 318 -4.66 -25.71 -35.15
N ASN A 319 -4.45 -26.91 -34.58
CA ASN A 319 -4.50 -27.08 -33.14
C ASN A 319 -3.10 -27.20 -32.54
N ILE A 320 -2.92 -26.47 -31.44
CA ILE A 320 -1.69 -26.40 -30.67
C ILE A 320 -1.98 -26.91 -29.26
N HIS A 321 -1.27 -27.97 -28.87
CA HIS A 321 -1.41 -28.60 -27.57
C HIS A 321 -0.30 -28.10 -26.65
N VAL A 322 -0.67 -27.46 -25.53
CA VAL A 322 0.25 -26.87 -24.58
C VAL A 322 0.15 -27.59 -23.25
N TYR A 323 1.24 -28.19 -22.78
CA TYR A 323 1.33 -28.82 -21.47
C TYR A 323 2.08 -27.89 -20.54
N ILE A 324 1.51 -27.64 -19.37
CA ILE A 324 2.08 -26.76 -18.34
C ILE A 324 2.20 -27.48 -17.01
N ASP A 325 3.29 -27.23 -16.30
CA ASP A 325 3.51 -27.73 -14.94
C ASP A 325 4.47 -26.79 -14.18
N GLY A 326 4.44 -26.86 -12.85
CA GLY A 326 5.32 -26.11 -11.97
C GLY A 326 5.62 -26.85 -10.68
N SER A 327 6.90 -26.87 -10.31
CA SER A 327 7.38 -27.62 -9.15
C SER A 327 8.26 -26.76 -8.24
N VAL A 328 8.27 -27.11 -6.95
CA VAL A 328 9.10 -26.49 -5.92
C VAL A 328 9.79 -27.56 -5.08
N ILE A 329 11.09 -27.39 -4.83
CA ILE A 329 11.87 -28.23 -3.91
C ILE A 329 12.43 -27.39 -2.75
N ASP A 330 12.85 -28.07 -1.68
CA ASP A 330 13.45 -27.45 -0.50
C ASP A 330 12.60 -26.34 0.13
N ASN A 331 11.27 -26.49 0.03
CA ASN A 331 10.31 -25.51 0.50
C ASN A 331 10.45 -25.27 2.02
N GLY A 332 10.48 -23.99 2.43
CA GLY A 332 10.74 -23.61 3.82
C GLY A 332 12.22 -23.56 4.19
N SER A 333 13.13 -23.51 3.20
CA SER A 333 14.56 -23.29 3.40
C SER A 333 15.08 -22.14 2.52
N GLU A 334 16.27 -21.64 2.84
CA GLU A 334 16.96 -20.63 2.00
C GLU A 334 17.38 -21.16 0.63
N ASN A 335 17.43 -22.48 0.46
CA ASN A 335 17.77 -23.16 -0.79
C ASN A 335 16.51 -23.50 -1.61
N ILE A 336 15.36 -22.91 -1.31
CA ILE A 336 14.13 -23.17 -2.07
C ILE A 336 14.34 -22.84 -3.55
N LYS A 337 13.89 -23.74 -4.42
CA LYS A 337 13.96 -23.58 -5.87
C LYS A 337 12.58 -23.78 -6.47
N SER A 338 12.21 -22.90 -7.40
CA SER A 338 10.88 -22.92 -8.03
C SER A 338 11.03 -22.79 -9.53
N ILE A 339 10.64 -23.83 -10.25
CA ILE A 339 10.74 -23.91 -11.70
C ILE A 339 9.35 -24.17 -12.27
N PHE A 340 9.03 -23.51 -13.36
CA PHE A 340 7.87 -23.84 -14.17
C PHE A 340 8.29 -24.18 -15.60
N GLY A 341 7.51 -25.04 -16.23
CA GLY A 341 7.79 -25.56 -17.56
C GLY A 341 6.56 -25.53 -18.46
N ILE A 342 6.82 -25.36 -19.76
CA ILE A 342 5.82 -25.37 -20.83
C ILE A 342 6.39 -26.19 -21.99
N THR A 343 5.62 -27.14 -22.49
CA THR A 343 5.95 -27.87 -23.73
C THR A 343 4.80 -27.77 -24.72
N ILE A 344 5.14 -27.59 -25.99
CA ILE A 344 4.19 -27.17 -27.02
C ILE A 344 4.30 -28.14 -28.18
N TYR A 345 3.17 -28.72 -28.56
CA TYR A 345 3.07 -29.75 -29.60
C TYR A 345 2.03 -29.35 -30.65
N ASN A 346 2.24 -29.81 -31.88
CA ASN A 346 1.24 -29.72 -32.94
C ASN A 346 0.30 -30.94 -32.96
N ASP A 347 -0.68 -30.95 -33.87
CA ASP A 347 -1.65 -32.04 -34.05
C ASP A 347 -1.02 -33.43 -34.26
N LYS A 348 0.24 -33.47 -34.73
CA LYS A 348 0.98 -34.72 -35.00
C LYS A 348 1.83 -35.16 -33.80
N GLU A 349 1.58 -34.59 -32.61
CA GLU A 349 2.36 -34.76 -31.38
C GLU A 349 3.86 -34.45 -31.57
N ARG A 350 4.22 -33.62 -32.57
CA ARG A 350 5.61 -33.19 -32.75
C ARG A 350 5.85 -31.96 -31.89
N LEU A 351 6.96 -31.98 -31.15
CA LEU A 351 7.39 -30.87 -30.32
C LEU A 351 7.72 -29.66 -31.21
N ILE A 352 7.01 -28.56 -31.00
CA ILE A 352 7.30 -27.26 -31.61
C ILE A 352 8.42 -26.59 -30.81
N ASP A 353 8.20 -26.42 -29.51
CA ASP A 353 9.19 -25.80 -28.61
C ASP A 353 8.91 -26.10 -27.14
N LYS A 354 9.85 -25.70 -26.28
CA LYS A 354 9.75 -25.81 -24.83
C LYS A 354 10.31 -24.57 -24.13
N TYR A 355 9.73 -24.23 -22.99
CA TYR A 355 10.13 -23.10 -22.18
C TYR A 355 10.22 -23.51 -20.71
N PHE A 356 11.32 -23.15 -20.06
CA PHE A 356 11.53 -23.36 -18.64
C PHE A 356 12.08 -22.08 -18.03
N SER A 357 11.62 -21.74 -16.84
CA SER A 357 12.03 -20.52 -16.16
C SER A 357 11.91 -20.67 -14.66
N THR A 358 12.73 -19.89 -13.97
CA THR A 358 12.64 -19.71 -12.52
C THR A 358 11.62 -18.63 -12.17
N ILE A 359 11.22 -18.63 -10.90
CA ILE A 359 10.32 -17.64 -10.31
C ILE A 359 10.98 -17.11 -9.04
N GLU A 360 10.76 -15.84 -8.76
CA GLU A 360 11.16 -15.21 -7.51
C GLU A 360 9.94 -14.82 -6.65
N GLN A 361 10.15 -14.82 -5.33
CA GLN A 361 9.19 -14.39 -4.30
C GLN A 361 7.91 -15.24 -4.27
N TRP A 362 7.24 -15.30 -3.12
CA TRP A 362 6.00 -16.08 -2.93
C TRP A 362 6.07 -17.51 -3.46
N LEU A 363 7.24 -18.14 -3.31
CA LEU A 363 7.59 -19.41 -3.94
C LEU A 363 6.69 -20.53 -3.42
N THR A 364 5.83 -21.05 -4.30
CA THR A 364 4.91 -22.15 -4.02
C THR A 364 4.65 -22.90 -5.32
N SER A 365 4.36 -24.21 -5.26
CA SER A 365 3.98 -25.00 -6.46
C SER A 365 2.83 -24.34 -7.20
N THR A 366 1.82 -23.88 -6.46
CA THR A 366 0.68 -23.12 -7.01
C THR A 366 1.09 -21.85 -7.76
N LYS A 367 2.15 -21.14 -7.33
CA LYS A 367 2.68 -19.98 -8.06
C LYS A 367 3.37 -20.42 -9.34
N ALA A 368 4.15 -21.50 -9.29
CA ALA A 368 4.82 -22.07 -10.45
C ALA A 368 3.83 -22.51 -11.54
N GLU A 369 2.81 -23.27 -11.16
CA GLU A 369 1.72 -23.68 -12.06
C GLU A 369 0.96 -22.48 -12.63
N THR A 370 0.63 -21.48 -11.80
CA THR A 370 -0.09 -20.27 -12.27
C THR A 370 0.78 -19.44 -13.23
N MET A 371 2.09 -19.40 -13.01
CA MET A 371 3.03 -18.72 -13.90
C MET A 371 3.16 -19.43 -15.25
N ALA A 372 3.20 -20.77 -15.24
CA ALA A 372 3.17 -21.57 -16.45
C ALA A 372 1.90 -21.30 -17.26
N PHE A 373 0.74 -21.24 -16.59
CA PHE A 373 -0.52 -20.90 -17.21
C PHE A 373 -0.49 -19.48 -17.80
N PHE A 374 -0.04 -18.49 -17.03
CA PHE A 374 0.07 -17.11 -17.49
C PHE A 374 0.94 -16.99 -18.76
N VAL A 375 2.12 -17.61 -18.78
CA VAL A 375 3.01 -17.58 -19.97
C VAL A 375 2.40 -18.34 -21.15
N ALA A 376 1.69 -19.46 -20.90
CA ALA A 376 0.97 -20.17 -21.95
C ALA A 376 -0.09 -19.28 -22.63
N LEU A 377 -0.80 -18.43 -21.86
CA LEU A 377 -1.75 -17.48 -22.43
C LEU A 377 -1.07 -16.41 -23.30
N LEU A 378 0.14 -15.99 -22.97
CA LEU A 378 0.90 -15.02 -23.78
C LEU A 378 1.31 -15.58 -25.15
N LEU A 379 1.46 -16.91 -25.25
CA LEU A 379 1.83 -17.63 -26.48
C LEU A 379 0.66 -17.82 -27.46
N ILE A 380 -0.58 -17.59 -27.01
CA ILE A 380 -1.77 -17.75 -27.83
C ILE A 380 -1.75 -16.75 -29.01
N ASN A 381 -2.12 -17.25 -30.18
CA ASN A 381 -2.36 -16.51 -31.42
C ASN A 381 -3.81 -16.76 -31.84
N GLU A 382 -4.51 -15.72 -32.28
CA GLU A 382 -5.96 -15.80 -32.62
C GLU A 382 -6.25 -16.71 -33.84
N ASP A 383 -5.23 -16.95 -34.67
CA ASP A 383 -5.31 -17.72 -35.91
C ASP A 383 -5.33 -19.24 -35.69
N LYS A 384 -5.11 -19.71 -34.45
CA LYS A 384 -4.97 -21.14 -34.11
C LYS A 384 -5.78 -21.51 -32.88
N ASN A 385 -6.19 -22.78 -32.81
CA ASN A 385 -6.87 -23.34 -31.64
C ASN A 385 -5.85 -23.81 -30.62
N PHE A 386 -5.92 -23.30 -29.39
CA PHE A 386 -5.03 -23.73 -28.30
C PHE A 386 -5.78 -24.59 -27.30
N ILE A 387 -5.17 -25.71 -26.91
CA ILE A 387 -5.66 -26.59 -25.84
C ILE A 387 -4.58 -26.68 -24.77
N ILE A 388 -4.89 -26.23 -23.55
CA ILE A 388 -3.94 -26.21 -22.44
C ILE A 388 -4.24 -27.35 -21.48
N TYR A 389 -3.22 -28.14 -21.16
CA TYR A 389 -3.28 -29.28 -20.24
C TYR A 389 -2.52 -28.97 -18.96
N THR A 390 -3.17 -29.16 -17.81
CA THR A 390 -2.57 -28.96 -16.49
C THR A 390 -3.16 -29.94 -15.47
N ASP A 391 -2.37 -30.35 -14.49
CA ASP A 391 -2.83 -31.09 -13.32
C ASP A 391 -3.27 -30.15 -12.15
N SER A 392 -2.95 -28.86 -12.25
CA SER A 392 -3.22 -27.86 -11.22
C SER A 392 -4.70 -27.62 -11.01
N SER A 393 -5.20 -28.11 -9.89
CA SER A 393 -6.59 -27.88 -9.47
C SER A 393 -6.87 -26.40 -9.16
N ASN A 394 -5.85 -25.62 -8.78
CA ASN A 394 -6.00 -24.20 -8.49
C ASN A 394 -6.16 -23.37 -9.76
N VAL A 395 -5.37 -23.67 -10.80
CA VAL A 395 -5.48 -23.02 -12.11
C VAL A 395 -6.87 -23.26 -12.70
N ILE A 396 -7.33 -24.51 -12.73
CA ILE A 396 -8.64 -24.87 -13.29
C ILE A 396 -9.78 -24.18 -12.55
N LYS A 397 -9.79 -24.25 -11.21
CA LYS A 397 -10.84 -23.61 -10.40
C LYS A 397 -10.93 -22.11 -10.66
N ASN A 398 -9.79 -21.42 -10.70
CA ASN A 398 -9.77 -19.97 -10.91
C ASN A 398 -10.11 -19.61 -12.36
N TYR A 399 -9.66 -20.40 -13.34
CA TYR A 399 -10.04 -20.25 -14.74
C TYR A 399 -11.55 -20.38 -14.95
N GLU A 400 -12.18 -21.42 -14.39
CA GLU A 400 -13.62 -21.64 -14.44
C GLU A 400 -14.39 -20.48 -13.79
N LEU A 401 -13.90 -19.95 -12.67
CA LEU A 401 -14.50 -18.78 -12.01
C LEU A 401 -14.43 -17.51 -12.88
N LEU A 402 -13.31 -17.29 -13.57
CA LEU A 402 -13.11 -16.10 -14.41
C LEU A 402 -13.87 -16.15 -15.74
N THR A 403 -14.04 -17.34 -16.32
CA THR A 403 -14.69 -17.55 -17.62
C THR A 403 -16.18 -17.84 -17.51
N ASN A 404 -16.73 -17.95 -16.30
CA ASN A 404 -18.14 -18.23 -16.09
C ASN A 404 -19.02 -17.06 -16.56
N LYS A 405 -19.74 -17.27 -17.67
CA LYS A 405 -20.64 -16.27 -18.28
C LYS A 405 -21.77 -15.79 -17.35
N TRP A 406 -22.14 -16.57 -16.34
CA TRP A 406 -23.23 -16.26 -15.42
C TRP A 406 -22.79 -15.52 -14.15
N LEU A 407 -21.49 -15.41 -13.90
CA LEU A 407 -20.92 -14.78 -12.71
C LEU A 407 -19.96 -13.65 -13.14
N SER A 408 -20.37 -12.41 -12.93
CA SER A 408 -19.46 -11.27 -13.12
C SER A 408 -18.42 -11.26 -11.99
N THR A 409 -17.17 -11.62 -12.31
CA THR A 409 -16.08 -11.55 -11.33
C THR A 409 -15.60 -10.11 -11.17
N THR A 410 -15.83 -9.53 -10.00
CA THR A 410 -15.42 -8.15 -9.70
C THR A 410 -13.94 -8.07 -9.29
N THR A 411 -13.32 -6.88 -9.39
CA THR A 411 -11.97 -6.61 -8.85
C THR A 411 -11.82 -7.07 -7.39
N ARG A 412 -12.89 -6.90 -6.61
CA ARG A 412 -12.91 -7.30 -5.20
C ARG A 412 -12.80 -8.80 -5.01
N ASP A 413 -13.32 -9.60 -5.94
CA ASP A 413 -13.29 -11.06 -5.83
C ASP A 413 -11.92 -11.61 -6.19
N ILE A 414 -11.24 -11.03 -7.19
CA ILE A 414 -9.84 -11.36 -7.53
C ILE A 414 -8.90 -11.00 -6.38
N LEU A 415 -9.10 -9.84 -5.73
CA LEU A 415 -8.33 -9.47 -4.52
C LEU A 415 -8.52 -10.45 -3.35
N LYS A 416 -9.60 -11.23 -3.34
CA LYS A 416 -9.84 -12.25 -2.31
C LYS A 416 -9.18 -13.57 -2.61
N PHE A 417 -8.64 -13.79 -3.82
CA PHE A 417 -7.94 -15.03 -4.15
C PHE A 417 -6.82 -15.28 -3.11
N ASP A 418 -6.69 -16.53 -2.70
CA ASP A 418 -5.79 -16.90 -1.60
C ASP A 418 -4.32 -16.70 -1.99
N LYS A 419 -3.98 -16.90 -3.27
CA LYS A 419 -2.62 -16.81 -3.81
C LYS A 419 -2.60 -16.22 -5.22
N ASN A 420 -1.50 -15.55 -5.55
CA ASN A 420 -1.16 -14.99 -6.86
C ASN A 420 -2.21 -14.01 -7.40
N ASN A 421 -2.91 -13.28 -6.54
CA ASN A 421 -4.01 -12.38 -6.93
C ASN A 421 -3.56 -11.32 -7.97
N ALA A 422 -2.36 -10.77 -7.84
CA ALA A 422 -1.77 -9.83 -8.78
C ALA A 422 -1.58 -10.43 -10.17
N LEU A 423 -1.18 -11.71 -10.26
CA LEU A 423 -1.02 -12.42 -11.51
C LEU A 423 -2.38 -12.74 -12.14
N TRP A 424 -3.37 -13.12 -11.32
CA TRP A 424 -4.73 -13.40 -11.76
C TRP A 424 -5.45 -12.19 -12.35
N PHE A 425 -5.11 -10.97 -11.94
CA PHE A 425 -5.57 -9.77 -12.64
C PHE A 425 -5.09 -9.69 -14.09
N SER A 426 -3.82 -10.04 -14.33
CA SER A 426 -3.23 -10.03 -15.68
C SER A 426 -3.82 -11.14 -16.54
N ILE A 427 -3.97 -12.33 -15.95
CA ILE A 427 -4.65 -13.47 -16.59
C ILE A 427 -6.07 -13.09 -17.00
N LYS A 428 -6.86 -12.48 -16.10
CA LYS A 428 -8.24 -12.09 -16.43
C LYS A 428 -8.29 -11.15 -17.62
N GLU A 429 -7.47 -10.11 -17.64
CA GLU A 429 -7.47 -9.15 -18.75
C GLU A 429 -7.04 -9.78 -20.08
N ILE A 430 -6.12 -10.75 -20.06
CA ILE A 430 -5.78 -11.55 -21.26
C ILE A 430 -6.98 -12.41 -21.70
N LEU A 431 -7.64 -13.10 -20.77
CA LEU A 431 -8.81 -13.93 -21.08
C LEU A 431 -9.98 -13.09 -21.62
N ASP A 432 -10.23 -11.91 -21.04
CA ASP A 432 -11.25 -10.97 -21.49
C ASP A 432 -10.96 -10.43 -22.92
N SER A 433 -9.70 -10.49 -23.37
CA SER A 433 -9.29 -10.07 -24.72
C SER A 433 -9.51 -11.14 -25.80
N PHE A 434 -9.69 -12.41 -25.43
CA PHE A 434 -9.88 -13.48 -26.39
C PHE A 434 -11.32 -13.51 -26.92
N THR A 435 -11.43 -13.66 -28.24
CA THR A 435 -12.72 -13.79 -28.93
C THR A 435 -13.25 -15.22 -28.94
N GLN A 436 -12.35 -16.20 -28.89
CA GLN A 436 -12.67 -17.63 -28.88
C GLN A 436 -12.56 -18.23 -27.48
N GLN A 437 -13.35 -19.28 -27.23
CA GLN A 437 -13.28 -20.02 -25.98
C GLN A 437 -12.01 -20.88 -25.93
N LEU A 438 -11.21 -20.70 -24.89
CA LEU A 438 -10.00 -21.49 -24.64
C LEU A 438 -10.34 -22.80 -23.92
N ASP A 439 -9.79 -23.92 -24.39
CA ASP A 439 -9.96 -25.21 -23.72
C ASP A 439 -8.83 -25.47 -22.74
N VAL A 440 -9.16 -25.51 -21.45
CA VAL A 440 -8.23 -25.84 -20.37
C VAL A 440 -8.66 -27.17 -19.76
N ILE A 441 -7.86 -28.21 -19.97
CA ILE A 441 -8.19 -29.60 -19.64
C ILE A 441 -7.38 -30.07 -18.42
N LYS A 442 -8.10 -30.60 -17.43
CA LYS A 442 -7.48 -31.25 -16.28
C LYS A 442 -6.85 -32.59 -16.65
N VAL A 443 -5.55 -32.70 -16.46
CA VAL A 443 -4.86 -34.00 -16.46
C VAL A 443 -5.03 -34.64 -15.08
N LYS A 444 -5.40 -35.93 -15.05
CA LYS A 444 -5.43 -36.67 -13.78
C LYS A 444 -3.99 -36.93 -13.33
N SER A 445 -3.64 -36.53 -12.11
CA SER A 445 -2.39 -36.91 -11.45
C SER A 445 -2.20 -38.43 -11.53
N HIS A 446 -1.01 -38.89 -11.95
CA HIS A 446 -0.66 -40.31 -12.15
C HIS A 446 -1.44 -41.05 -13.25
N SER A 447 -2.01 -40.34 -14.23
CA SER A 447 -2.59 -40.98 -15.42
C SER A 447 -1.54 -41.29 -16.51
N ASN A 448 -1.88 -42.16 -17.46
CA ASN A 448 -1.06 -42.53 -18.63
C ASN A 448 -0.85 -41.37 -19.64
N ASN A 449 -0.81 -40.11 -19.23
CA ASN A 449 -0.48 -39.00 -20.12
C ASN A 449 1.05 -38.87 -20.26
N LYS A 450 1.59 -39.54 -21.27
CA LYS A 450 3.03 -39.62 -21.54
C LYS A 450 3.69 -38.24 -21.71
N LEU A 451 2.99 -37.27 -22.30
CA LEU A 451 3.54 -35.94 -22.56
C LEU A 451 3.62 -35.08 -21.30
N HIS A 452 2.62 -35.16 -20.42
CA HIS A 452 2.67 -34.48 -19.12
C HIS A 452 3.76 -35.08 -18.22
N ASN A 453 3.82 -36.42 -18.10
CA ASN A 453 4.84 -37.06 -17.27
C ASN A 453 6.27 -36.71 -17.73
N LYS A 454 6.47 -36.55 -19.05
CA LYS A 454 7.73 -36.08 -19.62
C LYS A 454 8.06 -34.64 -19.20
N LEU A 455 7.07 -33.76 -19.13
CA LEU A 455 7.27 -32.39 -18.65
C LEU A 455 7.71 -32.39 -17.18
N ASP A 456 7.06 -33.16 -16.32
CA ASP A 456 7.43 -33.27 -14.90
C ASP A 456 8.87 -33.77 -14.73
N GLU A 457 9.28 -34.77 -15.53
CA GLU A 457 10.65 -35.30 -15.53
C GLU A 457 11.67 -34.26 -16.00
N GLU A 458 11.36 -33.51 -17.08
CA GLU A 458 12.23 -32.43 -17.55
C GLU A 458 12.37 -31.32 -16.50
N ILE A 459 11.30 -30.92 -15.81
CA ILE A 459 11.35 -29.91 -14.73
C ILE A 459 12.27 -30.39 -13.60
N ARG A 460 12.16 -31.66 -13.18
CA ARG A 460 13.05 -32.23 -12.15
C ARG A 460 14.51 -32.20 -12.58
N GLY A 461 14.79 -32.48 -13.86
CA GLY A 461 16.14 -32.43 -14.42
C GLY A 461 16.77 -31.03 -14.43
N TRP A 462 15.97 -29.96 -14.38
CA TRP A 462 16.47 -28.59 -14.38
C TRP A 462 16.94 -28.09 -13.02
N TYR A 463 16.61 -28.74 -11.89
CA TYR A 463 17.00 -28.26 -10.57
C TYR A 463 18.52 -28.21 -10.35
N ASP A 464 19.25 -29.15 -10.94
CA ASP A 464 20.72 -29.20 -10.89
C ASP A 464 21.38 -28.13 -11.75
N MET A 465 20.64 -27.54 -12.69
CA MET A 465 21.12 -26.53 -13.66
C MET A 465 20.29 -25.25 -13.63
N GLU A 466 19.62 -24.97 -12.52
CA GLU A 466 18.68 -23.85 -12.37
C GLU A 466 19.33 -22.50 -12.73
N ASP A 467 20.60 -22.31 -12.40
CA ASP A 467 21.36 -21.08 -12.70
C ASP A 467 21.43 -20.75 -14.21
N ARG A 468 21.13 -21.72 -15.08
CA ARG A 468 21.05 -21.54 -16.54
C ARG A 468 19.69 -21.05 -17.02
N LEU A 469 18.66 -21.11 -16.17
CA LEU A 469 17.32 -20.65 -16.49
C LEU A 469 17.20 -19.15 -16.20
N ALA A 470 16.56 -18.43 -17.12
CA ALA A 470 16.21 -17.04 -16.90
C ALA A 470 15.00 -16.94 -15.97
N ASN A 471 14.94 -15.87 -15.20
CA ASN A 471 13.73 -15.51 -14.46
C ASN A 471 12.75 -14.75 -15.39
N THR A 472 11.47 -15.13 -15.33
CA THR A 472 10.40 -14.45 -16.08
C THR A 472 9.79 -13.34 -15.22
N LEU A 473 10.15 -12.08 -15.53
CA LEU A 473 9.70 -10.91 -14.79
C LEU A 473 8.39 -10.34 -15.35
N VAL A 474 7.35 -10.33 -14.51
CA VAL A 474 6.01 -9.82 -14.84
C VAL A 474 5.88 -8.34 -14.50
N ILE A 475 5.28 -7.57 -15.41
CA ILE A 475 4.77 -6.23 -15.14
C ILE A 475 3.30 -6.37 -14.70
N TYR A 476 3.05 -6.02 -13.44
CA TYR A 476 1.70 -5.98 -12.90
C TYR A 476 1.07 -4.63 -13.22
N ASN A 477 0.52 -4.49 -14.42
CA ASN A 477 -0.21 -3.30 -14.85
C ASN A 477 -1.44 -3.71 -15.65
N THR A 478 -2.59 -3.73 -14.99
CA THR A 478 -3.87 -4.06 -15.60
C THR A 478 -4.85 -2.93 -15.41
N GLU A 479 -5.79 -2.76 -16.34
CA GLU A 479 -6.82 -1.73 -16.24
C GLU A 479 -7.68 -1.90 -14.98
N GLN A 480 -7.89 -3.15 -14.55
CA GLN A 480 -8.68 -3.48 -13.36
C GLN A 480 -7.86 -3.42 -12.05
N TYR A 481 -6.52 -3.40 -12.11
CA TYR A 481 -5.63 -3.33 -10.95
C TYR A 481 -4.51 -2.30 -11.16
N LYS A 482 -4.93 -1.05 -11.38
CA LYS A 482 -4.05 0.12 -11.62
C LYS A 482 -3.04 0.39 -10.50
N PHE A 483 -3.34 -0.01 -9.27
CA PHE A 483 -2.51 0.29 -8.10
C PHE A 483 -2.10 -0.98 -7.35
N PRO A 484 -1.16 -1.78 -7.89
CA PRO A 484 -0.64 -2.93 -7.17
C PRO A 484 -0.01 -2.53 -5.85
N ILE A 485 -0.51 -3.10 -4.77
CA ILE A 485 -0.02 -2.77 -3.42
C ILE A 485 1.24 -3.58 -3.14
N MET A 486 2.25 -2.88 -2.64
CA MET A 486 3.53 -3.44 -2.24
C MET A 486 3.76 -3.28 -0.74
N TRP A 487 4.50 -4.22 -0.16
CA TRP A 487 5.05 -4.11 1.19
C TRP A 487 6.55 -4.40 1.14
N ASN A 488 7.37 -3.47 1.64
CA ASN A 488 8.83 -3.56 1.59
C ASN A 488 9.38 -3.87 0.19
N ASN A 489 8.81 -3.22 -0.83
CA ASN A 489 9.09 -3.45 -2.27
C ASN A 489 8.74 -4.84 -2.81
N TYR A 490 8.01 -5.66 -2.06
CA TYR A 490 7.40 -6.90 -2.55
C TYR A 490 5.94 -6.67 -2.92
N ILE A 491 5.51 -7.13 -4.09
CA ILE A 491 4.10 -7.10 -4.47
C ILE A 491 3.32 -8.06 -3.57
N ILE A 492 2.18 -7.64 -3.05
CA ILE A 492 1.36 -8.49 -2.18
C ILE A 492 0.52 -9.41 -3.08
N GLU A 493 0.89 -10.69 -3.13
CA GLU A 493 0.25 -11.71 -3.96
C GLU A 493 -0.86 -12.51 -3.24
N MET A 494 -1.30 -12.08 -2.06
CA MET A 494 -2.38 -12.73 -1.32
C MET A 494 -3.44 -11.75 -0.89
N ASN A 495 -4.54 -12.26 -0.33
CA ASN A 495 -5.60 -11.44 0.23
C ASN A 495 -5.05 -10.33 1.16
N LEU A 496 -5.26 -9.08 0.76
CA LEU A 496 -4.68 -7.91 1.44
C LEU A 496 -5.06 -7.83 2.92
N ARG A 497 -6.32 -8.15 3.27
CA ARG A 497 -6.78 -8.13 4.66
C ARG A 497 -6.08 -9.22 5.48
N ARG A 498 -5.88 -10.41 4.90
CA ARG A 498 -5.15 -11.50 5.55
C ARG A 498 -3.68 -11.11 5.75
N PHE A 499 -3.07 -10.48 4.76
CA PHE A 499 -1.69 -9.98 4.83
C PHE A 499 -1.52 -8.89 5.92
N ILE A 500 -2.42 -7.91 6.00
CA ILE A 500 -2.39 -6.90 7.07
C ILE A 500 -2.54 -7.55 8.45
N ARG A 501 -3.48 -8.49 8.61
CA ARG A 501 -3.64 -9.24 9.88
C ARG A 501 -2.38 -10.03 10.24
N LEU A 502 -1.72 -10.61 9.24
CA LEU A 502 -0.46 -11.32 9.39
C LEU A 502 0.64 -10.39 9.91
N LEU A 503 0.82 -9.22 9.29
CA LEU A 503 1.79 -8.21 9.74
C LEU A 503 1.53 -7.80 11.19
N THR A 504 0.30 -7.40 11.53
CA THR A 504 -0.04 -6.93 12.88
C THR A 504 0.19 -8.02 13.94
N ARG A 505 -0.13 -9.27 13.63
CA ARG A 505 0.12 -10.41 14.54
C ARG A 505 1.62 -10.62 14.77
N THR A 506 2.41 -10.58 13.71
CA THR A 506 3.86 -10.79 13.79
C THR A 506 4.54 -9.66 14.54
N GLN A 507 4.18 -8.40 14.26
CA GLN A 507 4.62 -7.22 15.03
C GLN A 507 4.29 -7.36 16.52
N GLY A 508 3.09 -7.84 16.85
CA GLY A 508 2.69 -8.09 18.23
C GLY A 508 3.55 -9.14 18.92
N LEU A 509 3.87 -10.24 18.22
CA LEU A 509 4.74 -11.29 18.73
C LEU A 509 6.19 -10.81 18.92
N GLU A 510 6.76 -10.09 17.94
CA GLU A 510 8.09 -9.49 18.05
C GLU A 510 8.18 -8.54 19.26
N LYS A 511 7.20 -7.64 19.42
CA LYS A 511 7.11 -6.75 20.59
C LYS A 511 7.08 -7.54 21.89
N PHE A 512 6.30 -8.62 21.94
CA PHE A 512 6.22 -9.50 23.10
C PHE A 512 7.56 -10.19 23.40
N LEU A 513 8.25 -10.73 22.39
CA LEU A 513 9.57 -11.38 22.52
C LEU A 513 10.67 -10.38 22.91
N ASN A 514 10.57 -9.15 22.42
CA ASN A 514 11.52 -8.08 22.70
C ASN A 514 11.42 -7.50 24.12
N LEU A 515 10.34 -7.79 24.85
CA LEU A 515 10.27 -7.46 26.28
C LEU A 515 11.46 -8.10 27.00
N ASN A 516 12.20 -7.30 27.79
CA ASN A 516 13.40 -7.76 28.50
C ASN A 516 13.18 -9.03 29.34
N ARG A 517 11.94 -9.30 29.77
CA ARG A 517 11.57 -10.51 30.54
C ARG A 517 11.52 -11.79 29.70
N ASN A 518 11.27 -11.68 28.40
CA ASN A 518 11.11 -12.80 27.48
C ASN A 518 12.37 -13.10 26.68
N TRP A 519 13.50 -12.46 27.02
CA TRP A 519 14.77 -12.59 26.31
C TRP A 519 15.22 -14.04 26.07
N ARG A 520 14.91 -14.96 27.01
CA ARG A 520 15.21 -16.39 26.87
C ARG A 520 14.51 -17.03 25.67
N TYR A 521 13.28 -16.62 25.36
CA TYR A 521 12.51 -17.16 24.23
C TYR A 521 12.93 -16.56 22.88
N ARG A 522 13.94 -15.67 22.89
CA ARG A 522 14.68 -15.27 21.68
C ARG A 522 15.84 -16.23 21.37
N LEU A 523 16.19 -17.10 22.32
CA LEU A 523 17.31 -18.05 22.23
C LEU A 523 16.87 -19.52 22.30
N LEU A 524 15.68 -19.76 22.83
CA LEU A 524 15.15 -21.09 23.05
C LEU A 524 14.03 -21.36 22.05
N ASP A 525 14.07 -22.54 21.43
CA ASP A 525 13.10 -22.93 20.41
C ASP A 525 11.74 -23.27 21.00
N VAL A 526 10.76 -22.37 20.82
CA VAL A 526 9.38 -22.52 21.30
C VAL A 526 8.46 -22.86 20.13
N LYS A 527 7.63 -23.90 20.27
CA LYS A 527 6.54 -24.15 19.31
C LYS A 527 5.34 -23.26 19.63
N TRP A 528 5.38 -22.02 19.13
CA TRP A 528 4.37 -20.98 19.39
C TRP A 528 2.95 -21.36 18.98
N GLU A 529 2.79 -22.22 17.97
CA GLU A 529 1.48 -22.73 17.55
C GLU A 529 0.73 -23.41 18.71
N ILE A 530 1.42 -24.27 19.48
CA ILE A 530 0.85 -24.95 20.65
C ILE A 530 0.54 -23.93 21.76
N VAL A 531 1.42 -22.96 21.98
CA VAL A 531 1.23 -21.89 22.97
C VAL A 531 -0.04 -21.09 22.66
N PHE A 532 -0.24 -20.68 21.40
CA PHE A 532 -1.42 -19.95 20.97
C PHE A 532 -2.69 -20.80 21.00
N SER A 533 -2.60 -22.08 20.61
CA SER A 533 -3.70 -23.03 20.76
C SER A 533 -4.11 -23.14 22.23
N TYR A 534 -3.15 -23.28 23.15
CA TYR A 534 -3.38 -23.36 24.59
C TYR A 534 -4.04 -22.10 25.18
N ILE A 535 -3.56 -20.91 24.79
CA ILE A 535 -4.15 -19.63 25.21
C ILE A 535 -5.61 -19.51 24.74
N ASN A 536 -5.91 -20.05 23.56
CA ASN A 536 -7.25 -20.00 22.96
C ASN A 536 -8.13 -21.21 23.30
N LYS A 537 -7.60 -22.25 23.95
CA LYS A 537 -8.39 -23.42 24.38
C LYS A 537 -9.50 -22.98 25.33
N GLN A 538 -10.73 -23.17 24.86
CA GLN A 538 -11.98 -23.04 25.61
C GLN A 538 -12.40 -24.44 26.10
N VAL A 539 -13.21 -24.49 27.15
CA VAL A 539 -13.85 -25.74 27.59
C VAL A 539 -14.91 -26.12 26.54
N ILE A 540 -15.02 -27.40 26.20
CA ILE A 540 -15.88 -27.92 25.12
C ILE A 540 -17.36 -27.61 25.44
N GLY A 541 -18.07 -26.99 24.50
CA GLY A 541 -19.54 -26.84 24.56
C GLY A 541 -20.13 -25.46 24.19
N GLU A 542 -19.33 -24.41 23.94
CA GLU A 542 -19.87 -23.04 23.84
C GLU A 542 -19.47 -22.27 22.57
N THR A 543 -20.40 -21.43 22.10
CA THR A 543 -20.28 -20.66 20.86
C THR A 543 -19.51 -19.35 21.06
N THR A 544 -18.86 -18.85 20.00
CA THR A 544 -18.07 -17.61 19.97
C THR A 544 -18.86 -16.32 20.23
N TYR A 545 -20.16 -16.41 20.48
CA TYR A 545 -21.09 -15.27 20.51
C TYR A 545 -21.48 -14.81 21.92
N LYS A 546 -21.04 -15.50 22.99
CA LYS A 546 -21.31 -15.09 24.38
C LYS A 546 -20.03 -14.92 25.18
N THR A 547 -19.97 -13.83 25.96
CA THR A 547 -18.84 -13.55 26.86
C THR A 547 -19.09 -14.21 28.20
N ASP A 548 -18.37 -15.29 28.50
CA ASP A 548 -18.43 -15.97 29.79
C ASP A 548 -17.32 -15.45 30.74
N LYS A 549 -17.71 -15.07 31.97
CA LYS A 549 -16.79 -14.51 32.98
C LYS A 549 -15.75 -15.53 33.45
N PHE A 550 -16.11 -16.81 33.55
CA PHE A 550 -15.20 -17.89 33.92
C PHE A 550 -14.16 -18.12 32.82
N ILE A 551 -14.56 -18.15 31.53
CA ILE A 551 -13.65 -18.25 30.39
C ILE A 551 -12.69 -17.05 30.34
N CYS A 552 -13.21 -15.83 30.50
CA CYS A 552 -12.38 -14.63 30.58
C CYS A 552 -11.36 -14.72 31.72
N LYS A 553 -11.76 -15.23 32.89
CA LYS A 553 -10.86 -15.43 34.03
C LYS A 553 -9.78 -16.48 33.74
N GLN A 554 -10.13 -17.59 33.11
CA GLN A 554 -9.17 -18.63 32.72
C GLN A 554 -8.16 -18.09 31.70
N LYS A 555 -8.63 -17.44 30.63
CA LYS A 555 -7.76 -16.82 29.63
C LYS A 555 -6.86 -15.75 30.24
N ARG A 556 -7.38 -14.90 31.13
CA ARG A 556 -6.59 -13.94 31.91
C ARG A 556 -5.50 -14.63 32.72
N MET A 557 -5.80 -15.73 33.42
CA MET A 557 -4.79 -16.47 34.18
C MET A 557 -3.69 -17.06 33.30
N LYS A 558 -4.03 -17.62 32.13
CA LYS A 558 -3.05 -18.12 31.14
C LYS A 558 -2.11 -16.99 30.70
N ILE A 559 -2.67 -15.84 30.31
CA ILE A 559 -1.90 -14.67 29.90
C ILE A 559 -1.03 -14.14 31.04
N GLN A 560 -1.58 -13.96 32.24
CA GLN A 560 -0.83 -13.48 33.41
C GLN A 560 0.35 -14.39 33.76
N ARG A 561 0.22 -15.71 33.59
CA ARG A 561 1.35 -16.64 33.77
C ARG A 561 2.39 -16.48 32.67
N LEU A 562 1.96 -16.45 31.40
CA LEU A 562 2.86 -16.27 30.26
C LEU A 562 3.73 -15.01 30.41
N ILE A 563 3.13 -13.90 30.85
CA ILE A 563 3.80 -12.61 31.02
C ILE A 563 4.42 -12.43 32.42
N GLU A 564 4.29 -13.39 33.33
CA GLU A 564 4.78 -13.35 34.73
C GLU A 564 4.17 -12.22 35.60
N GLU A 565 2.91 -11.84 35.34
CA GLU A 565 2.17 -10.77 36.04
C GLU A 565 1.01 -11.34 36.90
N ILE A 566 1.16 -12.56 37.41
CA ILE A 566 0.29 -13.05 38.50
C ILE A 566 0.61 -12.28 39.80
N PRO A 567 -0.34 -12.13 40.73
CA PRO A 567 -0.18 -11.31 41.94
C PRO A 567 0.73 -11.99 42.99
N THR A 568 2.01 -12.14 42.68
CA THR A 568 3.06 -12.49 43.66
C THR A 568 3.36 -11.28 44.54
N ILE A 569 4.04 -11.47 45.67
CA ILE A 569 4.36 -10.32 46.55
C ILE A 569 5.18 -9.26 45.80
N GLU A 570 6.21 -9.64 45.05
CA GLU A 570 7.00 -8.68 44.27
C GLU A 570 6.19 -7.98 43.17
N GLN A 571 5.15 -8.63 42.64
CA GLN A 571 4.22 -7.99 41.71
C GLN A 571 3.26 -7.02 42.42
N MET A 572 2.77 -7.38 43.60
CA MET A 572 1.86 -6.54 44.40
C MET A 572 2.58 -5.28 44.93
N LYS A 573 3.87 -5.36 45.22
CA LYS A 573 4.72 -4.20 45.57
C LYS A 573 4.76 -3.12 44.49
N LYS A 574 4.53 -3.46 43.21
CA LYS A 574 4.49 -2.46 42.13
C LYS A 574 3.23 -1.61 42.15
N SER A 575 2.13 -2.14 42.66
CA SER A 575 0.85 -1.42 42.74
C SER A 575 0.57 -0.86 44.14
N SER A 576 1.19 -1.43 45.18
CA SER A 576 0.98 -1.05 46.58
C SER A 576 2.23 -1.38 47.41
N TYR A 577 3.29 -0.60 47.22
CA TYR A 577 4.59 -0.79 47.88
C TYR A 577 4.48 -0.66 49.40
N GLU A 578 3.79 0.37 49.89
CA GLU A 578 3.70 0.65 51.34
C GLU A 578 3.10 -0.50 52.13
N ILE A 579 2.13 -1.20 51.56
CA ILE A 579 1.45 -2.34 52.19
C ILE A 579 2.37 -3.56 52.24
N TYR A 580 3.13 -3.79 51.17
CA TYR A 580 3.82 -5.07 50.95
C TYR A 580 5.35 -4.98 51.05
N GLN A 581 5.95 -3.81 51.33
CA GLN A 581 7.40 -3.59 51.33
C GLN A 581 8.17 -4.66 52.13
N ASP A 582 7.68 -4.99 53.33
CA ASP A 582 8.30 -5.94 54.25
C ASP A 582 7.91 -7.40 53.96
N PHE A 583 6.96 -7.63 53.06
CA PHE A 583 6.47 -8.96 52.77
C PHE A 583 7.53 -9.74 51.99
N LYS A 584 7.72 -10.99 52.44
CA LYS A 584 8.51 -12.04 51.80
C LYS A 584 7.58 -13.16 51.36
N CYS A 585 8.14 -14.28 50.90
CA CYS A 585 7.35 -15.44 50.53
C CYS A 585 6.39 -15.89 51.64
N VAL A 586 5.14 -16.11 51.25
CA VAL A 586 3.99 -16.46 52.09
C VAL A 586 4.20 -17.77 52.86
N PHE A 587 5.06 -18.67 52.34
CA PHE A 587 5.36 -19.95 52.95
C PHE A 587 6.72 -20.01 53.63
N CYS A 588 7.78 -19.53 52.98
CA CYS A 588 9.13 -19.68 53.54
C CYS A 588 9.57 -18.51 54.41
N TYR A 589 8.92 -17.35 54.32
CA TYR A 589 9.24 -16.10 55.03
C TYR A 589 10.70 -15.62 54.90
N LYS A 590 11.49 -16.23 54.01
CA LYS A 590 12.95 -16.01 53.90
C LYS A 590 13.33 -15.24 52.64
N LYS A 591 12.81 -15.64 51.49
CA LYS A 591 13.15 -15.06 50.18
C LYS A 591 12.05 -14.16 49.66
N LYS A 592 12.41 -13.24 48.76
CA LYS A 592 11.46 -12.47 47.93
C LYS A 592 10.58 -13.43 47.13
N GLU A 593 9.31 -13.08 46.95
CA GLU A 593 8.35 -13.91 46.21
C GLU A 593 8.13 -13.35 44.81
N ASP A 594 9.09 -13.64 43.93
CA ASP A 594 8.94 -13.45 42.49
C ASP A 594 8.16 -14.63 41.86
N PHE A 595 7.87 -14.51 40.56
CA PHE A 595 7.16 -15.54 39.80
C PHE A 595 7.79 -16.93 39.95
N HIS A 596 9.12 -17.03 39.89
CA HIS A 596 9.82 -18.31 39.92
C HIS A 596 9.81 -18.93 41.33
N HIS A 597 9.94 -18.10 42.36
CA HIS A 597 9.99 -18.53 43.74
C HIS A 597 8.66 -19.12 44.24
N VAL A 598 7.51 -18.61 43.75
CA VAL A 598 6.18 -19.18 44.09
C VAL A 598 6.15 -20.69 43.87
N TRP A 599 6.70 -21.16 42.75
CA TRP A 599 6.70 -22.58 42.38
C TRP A 599 7.86 -23.36 43.02
N THR A 600 9.04 -22.74 43.12
CA THR A 600 10.29 -23.40 43.57
C THR A 600 10.58 -23.27 45.06
N CYS A 601 9.70 -22.60 45.81
CA CYS A 601 9.78 -22.44 47.26
C CYS A 601 10.03 -23.78 47.97
N ARG A 602 10.84 -23.76 49.04
CA ARG A 602 11.20 -24.97 49.81
C ARG A 602 9.98 -25.78 50.25
N HIS A 603 8.88 -25.10 50.59
CA HIS A 603 7.60 -25.72 50.94
C HIS A 603 6.99 -26.51 49.76
N ASN A 604 7.02 -25.93 48.56
CA ASN A 604 6.38 -26.50 47.37
C ASN A 604 7.24 -27.54 46.64
N ARG A 605 8.50 -27.75 47.02
CA ARG A 605 9.42 -28.67 46.30
C ARG A 605 8.88 -30.09 46.15
N LYS A 606 8.31 -30.68 47.21
CA LYS A 606 7.75 -32.04 47.16
C LYS A 606 6.50 -32.09 46.28
N ILE A 607 5.63 -31.09 46.41
CA ILE A 607 4.41 -30.95 45.61
C ILE A 607 4.77 -30.81 44.12
N LEU A 608 5.73 -29.94 43.78
CA LEU A 608 6.16 -29.73 42.41
C LEU A 608 6.77 -31.00 41.79
N LYS A 609 7.56 -31.76 42.55
CA LYS A 609 8.07 -33.06 42.09
C LYS A 609 6.94 -34.05 41.77
N GLN A 610 5.88 -34.08 42.58
CA GLN A 610 4.71 -34.93 42.32
C GLN A 610 3.95 -34.48 41.07
N ILE A 611 3.76 -33.17 40.89
CA ILE A 611 3.11 -32.60 39.69
C ILE A 611 3.91 -32.96 38.43
N ILE A 612 5.24 -32.83 38.46
CA ILE A 612 6.11 -33.21 37.34
C ILE A 612 5.90 -34.68 36.97
N LYS A 613 5.93 -35.58 37.96
CA LYS A 613 5.71 -37.02 37.72
C LYS A 613 4.35 -37.28 37.08
N ARG A 614 3.28 -36.72 37.64
CA ARG A 614 1.92 -36.85 37.07
C ARG A 614 1.81 -36.27 35.65
N THR A 615 2.54 -35.20 35.37
CA THR A 615 2.59 -34.58 34.03
C THR A 615 3.22 -35.53 33.02
N ILE A 616 4.31 -36.19 33.38
CA ILE A 616 4.95 -37.22 32.55
C ILE A 616 3.98 -38.39 32.32
N ASP A 617 3.33 -38.88 33.38
CA ASP A 617 2.34 -39.97 33.29
C ASP A 617 1.14 -39.59 32.40
N LYS A 618 0.72 -38.32 32.40
CA LYS A 618 -0.34 -37.81 31.52
C LYS A 618 0.15 -37.70 30.08
N LEU A 619 1.38 -37.26 29.83
CA LEU A 619 1.98 -37.24 28.49
C LEU A 619 2.03 -38.65 27.89
N ILE A 620 2.49 -39.65 28.65
CA ILE A 620 2.53 -41.05 28.21
C ILE A 620 1.13 -41.56 27.86
N ARG A 621 0.13 -41.28 28.72
CA ARG A 621 -1.27 -41.65 28.45
C ARG A 621 -1.81 -41.01 27.17
N LEU A 622 -1.56 -39.72 26.96
CA LEU A 622 -1.96 -39.04 25.73
C LEU A 622 -1.29 -39.67 24.50
N LEU A 623 0.02 -39.94 24.55
CA LEU A 623 0.72 -40.57 23.42
C LEU A 623 0.07 -41.91 23.02
N LYS A 624 -0.33 -42.73 24.01
CA LYS A 624 -1.06 -43.99 23.77
C LYS A 624 -2.45 -43.78 23.20
N GLU A 625 -3.21 -42.82 23.72
CA GLU A 625 -4.56 -42.49 23.23
C GLU A 625 -4.53 -42.06 21.75
N TYR A 626 -3.47 -41.38 21.33
CA TYR A 626 -3.24 -41.00 19.93
C TYR A 626 -2.55 -42.10 19.08
N GLY A 627 -2.41 -43.32 19.61
CA GLY A 627 -2.01 -44.51 18.86
C GLY A 627 -0.53 -44.90 18.91
N ALA A 628 0.31 -44.23 19.71
CA ALA A 628 1.72 -44.59 19.81
C ALA A 628 1.90 -45.99 20.43
N THR A 629 2.52 -46.92 19.71
CA THR A 629 2.77 -48.32 20.12
C THR A 629 4.13 -48.54 20.79
N VAL A 630 4.76 -47.47 21.26
CA VAL A 630 6.14 -47.48 21.78
C VAL A 630 6.18 -47.96 23.24
N ASP A 631 7.22 -48.72 23.60
CA ASP A 631 7.50 -49.16 24.98
C ASP A 631 7.57 -47.97 25.96
N GLU A 632 6.75 -48.00 27.00
CA GLU A 632 6.68 -46.99 28.05
C GLU A 632 8.03 -46.74 28.72
N ASN A 633 8.84 -47.78 28.91
CA ASN A 633 10.15 -47.65 29.56
C ASN A 633 11.12 -46.84 28.70
N LYS A 634 11.04 -47.01 27.37
CA LYS A 634 11.84 -46.24 26.41
C LYS A 634 11.40 -44.78 26.38
N ILE A 635 10.08 -44.52 26.32
CA ILE A 635 9.53 -43.16 26.40
C ILE A 635 9.94 -42.47 27.70
N LEU A 636 9.82 -43.15 28.84
CA LEU A 636 10.18 -42.59 30.14
C LEU A 636 11.68 -42.24 30.22
N THR A 637 12.53 -43.10 29.66
CA THR A 637 13.98 -42.87 29.59
C THR A 637 14.31 -41.65 28.74
N ASP A 638 13.64 -41.47 27.60
CA ASP A 638 13.85 -40.32 26.73
C ASP A 638 13.25 -39.03 27.30
N ILE A 639 12.04 -39.09 27.88
CA ILE A 639 11.39 -37.95 28.51
C ILE A 639 12.24 -37.39 29.67
N ASN A 640 12.85 -38.28 30.47
CA ASN A 640 13.70 -37.89 31.58
C ASN A 640 14.99 -37.17 31.16
N LYS A 641 15.38 -37.21 29.87
CA LYS A 641 16.52 -36.45 29.34
C LYS A 641 16.18 -34.98 29.10
N PHE A 642 14.91 -34.62 28.92
CA PHE A 642 14.53 -33.25 28.61
C PHE A 642 14.54 -32.35 29.86
N ASP A 643 15.34 -31.28 29.82
CA ASP A 643 15.46 -30.31 30.91
C ASP A 643 14.11 -29.63 31.28
N ILE A 644 13.13 -29.63 30.37
CA ILE A 644 11.78 -29.08 30.60
C ILE A 644 11.06 -29.74 31.79
N PHE A 645 11.38 -30.99 32.14
CA PHE A 645 10.79 -31.68 33.29
C PHE A 645 11.57 -31.46 34.60
N PHE A 646 12.53 -30.54 34.62
CA PHE A 646 13.29 -30.19 35.82
C PHE A 646 12.96 -28.76 36.29
N PRO A 647 12.89 -28.49 37.61
CA PRO A 647 12.54 -27.17 38.12
C PRO A 647 13.72 -26.19 38.17
N LYS A 648 14.95 -26.64 37.88
CA LYS A 648 16.16 -25.83 38.04
C LYS A 648 16.30 -24.85 36.87
N PHE A 649 16.41 -23.56 37.18
CA PHE A 649 16.65 -22.54 36.18
C PHE A 649 18.06 -22.65 35.57
N ARG A 650 18.12 -22.62 34.24
CA ARG A 650 19.33 -22.47 33.43
C ARG A 650 19.05 -21.46 32.32
N LYS A 651 20.05 -20.66 31.96
CA LYS A 651 19.89 -19.58 30.96
C LYS A 651 19.60 -20.14 29.56
N ASP A 652 20.32 -21.21 29.21
CA ASP A 652 20.42 -21.87 27.91
C ASP A 652 19.42 -23.03 27.71
N LYS A 653 18.60 -23.33 28.72
CA LYS A 653 17.69 -24.48 28.68
C LYS A 653 16.31 -24.16 29.22
N PHE A 654 15.31 -24.86 28.70
CA PHE A 654 13.98 -24.86 29.29
C PHE A 654 13.95 -25.54 30.67
N ASN A 655 12.96 -25.19 31.49
CA ASN A 655 12.67 -25.83 32.77
C ASN A 655 11.16 -25.91 33.00
N PHE A 656 10.73 -26.64 34.03
CA PHE A 656 9.30 -26.88 34.26
C PHE A 656 8.48 -25.61 34.53
N ILE A 657 9.11 -24.52 34.97
CA ILE A 657 8.42 -23.24 35.12
C ILE A 657 8.03 -22.66 33.76
N ASP A 658 8.78 -22.96 32.68
CA ASP A 658 8.40 -22.59 31.33
C ASP A 658 7.09 -23.30 30.89
N LEU A 659 6.88 -24.59 31.23
CA LEU A 659 5.58 -25.27 31.04
C LEU A 659 4.46 -24.61 31.86
N ILE A 660 4.74 -24.19 33.10
CA ILE A 660 3.76 -23.47 33.95
C ILE A 660 3.35 -22.13 33.33
N LYS A 661 4.27 -21.46 32.63
CA LYS A 661 3.98 -20.24 31.84
C LYS A 661 3.13 -20.53 30.59
N GLY A 662 2.98 -21.79 30.20
CA GLY A 662 2.30 -22.18 28.97
C GLY A 662 3.23 -22.25 27.74
N ILE A 663 4.55 -22.33 27.94
CA ILE A 663 5.55 -22.44 26.86
C ILE A 663 5.80 -23.92 26.54
N PHE A 664 5.80 -24.25 25.25
CA PHE A 664 6.04 -25.61 24.76
C PHE A 664 7.35 -25.69 23.95
N PRO A 665 8.34 -26.49 24.36
CA PRO A 665 9.61 -26.63 23.63
C PRO A 665 9.45 -27.30 22.27
N LYS A 666 10.14 -26.78 21.24
CA LYS A 666 10.21 -27.42 19.91
C LYS A 666 10.86 -28.81 19.98
N GLN A 667 11.90 -28.98 20.79
CA GLN A 667 12.53 -30.28 21.00
C GLN A 667 11.55 -31.38 21.46
N LEU A 668 10.54 -31.03 22.27
CA LEU A 668 9.50 -31.96 22.69
C LEU A 668 8.51 -32.23 21.56
N TYR A 669 8.18 -31.21 20.76
CA TYR A 669 7.36 -31.37 19.55
C TYR A 669 8.03 -32.32 18.55
N ASP A 670 9.30 -32.07 18.21
CA ASP A 670 10.06 -32.87 17.24
C ASP A 670 10.22 -34.32 17.71
N TYR A 671 10.36 -34.55 19.03
CA TYR A 671 10.36 -35.90 19.60
C TYR A 671 9.03 -36.62 19.36
N ILE A 672 7.90 -35.94 19.59
CA ILE A 672 6.56 -36.51 19.38
C ILE A 672 6.31 -36.76 17.88
N GLU A 673 6.76 -35.85 17.02
CA GLU A 673 6.63 -35.97 15.56
C GLU A 673 7.43 -37.16 15.02
N LYS A 674 8.64 -37.41 15.53
CA LYS A 674 9.47 -38.59 15.21
C LYS A 674 8.85 -39.93 15.58
N LEU A 675 7.78 -39.94 16.38
CA LEU A 675 7.06 -41.18 16.64
C LEU A 675 6.23 -41.62 15.43
N GLU A 676 6.07 -40.79 14.39
CA GLU A 676 5.43 -41.06 13.08
C GLU A 676 3.95 -41.52 13.10
N VAL A 677 3.40 -41.86 14.27
CA VAL A 677 2.00 -42.33 14.40
C VAL A 677 0.99 -41.17 14.57
N ILE A 678 1.45 -39.98 14.94
CA ILE A 678 0.59 -38.86 15.34
C ILE A 678 0.64 -37.75 14.30
N GLY A 679 -0.48 -37.50 13.61
CA GLY A 679 -0.57 -36.38 12.65
C GLY A 679 -0.37 -35.01 13.31
N LYS A 680 0.19 -34.03 12.58
CA LYS A 680 0.57 -32.69 13.12
C LYS A 680 -0.53 -32.00 13.95
N LYS A 681 -1.79 -32.04 13.49
CA LYS A 681 -2.94 -31.46 14.23
C LYS A 681 -3.16 -32.15 15.59
N ASN A 682 -2.94 -33.45 15.65
CA ASN A 682 -3.07 -34.23 16.87
C ASN A 682 -1.95 -33.91 17.86
N ILE A 683 -0.72 -33.65 17.39
CA ILE A 683 0.39 -33.19 18.24
C ILE A 683 0.05 -31.83 18.87
N VAL A 684 -0.51 -30.90 18.09
CA VAL A 684 -0.95 -29.59 18.61
C VAL A 684 -2.03 -29.77 19.68
N SER A 685 -3.04 -30.61 19.43
CA SER A 685 -4.10 -30.94 20.40
C SER A 685 -3.52 -31.53 21.69
N LEU A 686 -2.63 -32.52 21.57
CA LEU A 686 -1.94 -33.18 22.68
C LEU A 686 -1.14 -32.17 23.52
N GLY A 687 -0.30 -31.35 22.89
CA GLY A 687 0.48 -30.33 23.58
C GLY A 687 -0.40 -29.30 24.29
N THR A 688 -1.52 -28.92 23.65
CA THR A 688 -2.52 -28.02 24.22
C THR A 688 -3.18 -28.63 25.47
N GLU A 689 -3.49 -29.92 25.44
CA GLU A 689 -4.05 -30.63 26.58
C GLU A 689 -3.04 -30.79 27.72
N LEU A 690 -1.79 -31.10 27.42
CA LEU A 690 -0.72 -31.20 28.41
C LEU A 690 -0.51 -29.87 29.15
N LEU A 691 -0.44 -28.75 28.42
CA LEU A 691 -0.32 -27.41 29.02
C LEU A 691 -1.53 -27.05 29.90
N GLN A 692 -2.73 -27.48 29.50
CA GLN A 692 -3.93 -27.31 30.31
C GLN A 692 -3.85 -28.13 31.60
N TYR A 693 -3.40 -29.38 31.52
CA TYR A 693 -3.20 -30.23 32.69
C TYR A 693 -2.19 -29.63 33.68
N VAL A 694 -1.03 -29.16 33.20
CA VAL A 694 -0.02 -28.48 34.04
C VAL A 694 -0.61 -27.23 34.71
N MET A 695 -1.42 -26.47 33.98
CA MET A 695 -2.09 -25.28 34.52
C MET A 695 -2.98 -25.63 35.70
N ASP A 696 -3.83 -26.65 35.54
CA ASP A 696 -4.81 -27.07 36.52
C ASP A 696 -4.15 -27.67 37.77
N GLU A 697 -3.18 -28.58 37.63
CA GLU A 697 -2.44 -29.17 38.76
C GLU A 697 -1.70 -28.10 39.58
N THR A 698 -0.98 -27.20 38.91
CA THR A 698 -0.25 -26.12 39.60
C THR A 698 -1.17 -25.08 40.22
N LYS A 699 -2.33 -24.84 39.60
CA LYS A 699 -3.37 -23.97 40.16
C LYS A 699 -3.94 -24.57 41.44
N GLN A 700 -4.34 -25.84 41.40
CA GLN A 700 -5.00 -26.52 42.50
C GLN A 700 -4.07 -26.75 43.69
N HIS A 701 -2.85 -27.24 43.44
CA HIS A 701 -1.98 -27.72 44.51
C HIS A 701 -0.97 -26.69 45.04
N ILE A 702 -0.70 -25.61 44.30
CA ILE A 702 0.26 -24.58 44.71
C ILE A 702 -0.38 -23.19 44.79
N TRP A 703 -1.00 -22.73 43.69
CA TRP A 703 -1.47 -21.34 43.60
C TRP A 703 -2.66 -21.05 44.53
N LEU A 704 -3.69 -21.90 44.56
CA LEU A 704 -4.85 -21.71 45.44
C LEU A 704 -4.47 -21.77 46.93
N PRO A 705 -3.69 -22.78 47.40
CA PRO A 705 -3.19 -22.79 48.79
C PRO A 705 -2.38 -21.55 49.15
N ARG A 706 -1.54 -21.04 48.24
CA ARG A 706 -0.82 -19.78 48.43
C ARG A 706 -1.78 -18.61 48.62
N CYS A 707 -2.80 -18.49 47.77
CA CYS A 707 -3.78 -17.41 47.85
C CYS A 707 -4.55 -17.42 49.18
N GLU A 708 -4.98 -18.60 49.65
CA GLU A 708 -5.64 -18.71 50.95
C GLU A 708 -4.70 -18.35 52.11
N LYS A 709 -3.44 -18.78 52.05
CA LYS A 709 -2.44 -18.41 53.06
C LYS A 709 -2.17 -16.90 53.07
N LEU A 710 -2.10 -16.25 51.90
CA LEU A 710 -1.95 -14.80 51.80
C LEU A 710 -3.13 -14.07 52.43
N LYS A 711 -4.38 -14.48 52.16
CA LYS A 711 -5.57 -13.89 52.80
C LYS A 711 -5.50 -13.94 54.33
N ILE A 712 -5.03 -15.05 54.88
CA ILE A 712 -4.86 -15.20 56.33
C ILE A 712 -3.79 -14.24 56.86
N ILE A 713 -2.66 -14.10 56.15
CA ILE A 713 -1.59 -13.16 56.54
C ILE A 713 -2.11 -11.72 56.46
N GLU A 714 -2.75 -11.33 55.37
CA GLU A 714 -3.32 -9.98 55.20
C GLU A 714 -4.32 -9.64 56.30
N LYS A 715 -5.20 -10.58 56.66
CA LYS A 715 -6.15 -10.40 57.77
C LYS A 715 -5.45 -10.20 59.12
N ARG A 716 -4.33 -10.90 59.37
CA ARG A 716 -3.53 -10.73 60.59
C ARG A 716 -2.79 -9.39 60.64
N HIS A 717 -2.40 -8.86 59.49
CA HIS A 717 -1.79 -7.53 59.36
C HIS A 717 -2.84 -6.39 59.30
N GLY A 718 -4.14 -6.69 59.44
CA GLY A 718 -5.20 -5.69 59.39
C GLY A 718 -5.42 -5.06 58.02
N ILE A 719 -4.93 -5.68 56.93
CA ILE A 719 -5.02 -5.13 55.57
C ILE A 719 -6.42 -5.38 55.02
N THR A 720 -7.15 -4.31 54.69
CA THR A 720 -8.50 -4.38 54.09
C THR A 720 -8.48 -4.19 52.57
N GLU A 721 -9.59 -4.52 51.88
CA GLU A 721 -9.72 -4.23 50.45
C GLU A 721 -9.67 -2.74 50.11
N LYS A 722 -10.08 -1.87 51.04
CA LYS A 722 -10.00 -0.42 50.85
C LYS A 722 -8.55 0.06 50.85
N ASP A 723 -7.71 -0.54 51.68
CA ASP A 723 -6.29 -0.17 51.76
C ASP A 723 -5.56 -0.47 50.46
N LYS A 724 -5.86 -1.60 49.82
CA LYS A 724 -5.28 -1.98 48.52
C LYS A 724 -5.67 -1.07 47.35
N LYS A 725 -6.62 -0.14 47.55
CA LYS A 725 -7.04 0.85 46.55
C LYS A 725 -6.48 2.26 46.82
N LYS A 726 -5.80 2.46 47.95
CA LYS A 726 -5.16 3.74 48.26
C LYS A 726 -3.90 3.91 47.42
N SER A 727 -3.60 5.15 47.06
CA SER A 727 -2.36 5.51 46.37
C SER A 727 -1.21 5.63 47.35
N ASP A 728 -0.05 5.08 46.99
CA ASP A 728 1.18 5.24 47.75
C ASP A 728 1.68 6.70 47.75
N SER A 729 2.40 7.06 48.81
CA SER A 729 3.15 8.31 48.93
C SER A 729 4.30 8.42 47.92
N ASN A 730 4.93 9.60 47.83
CA ASN A 730 6.03 9.86 46.89
C ASN A 730 7.23 8.92 47.07
N VAL A 731 7.63 8.62 48.32
CA VAL A 731 8.70 7.65 48.61
C VAL A 731 8.33 6.25 48.13
N GLY A 732 7.06 5.87 48.27
CA GLY A 732 6.53 4.61 47.73
C GLY A 732 6.62 4.56 46.20
N LYS A 733 6.29 5.66 45.50
CA LYS A 733 6.36 5.74 44.04
C LYS A 733 7.80 5.62 43.50
N GLU A 734 8.77 6.27 44.14
CA GLU A 734 10.19 6.12 43.76
C GLU A 734 10.63 4.65 43.87
N LYS A 735 10.24 3.98 44.96
CA LYS A 735 10.54 2.55 45.12
C LYS A 735 9.78 1.66 44.14
N GLN A 736 8.56 2.04 43.74
CA GLN A 736 7.85 1.36 42.66
C GLN A 736 8.61 1.49 41.33
N GLU A 737 9.09 2.68 40.99
CA GLU A 737 9.89 2.91 39.78
C GLU A 737 11.18 2.08 39.79
N ASP A 738 11.89 2.00 40.91
CA ASP A 738 13.06 1.12 41.09
C ASP A 738 12.72 -0.35 40.81
N ILE A 739 11.55 -0.84 41.26
CA ILE A 739 11.09 -2.23 41.04
C ILE A 739 10.67 -2.47 39.59
N LEU A 740 10.21 -1.42 38.89
CA LEU A 740 9.82 -1.48 37.49
C LEU A 740 11.03 -1.46 36.55
N GLN A 741 12.17 -0.91 36.98
CA GLN A 741 13.42 -0.96 36.22
C GLN A 741 13.88 -2.40 36.04
N ARG A 742 13.84 -2.87 34.79
CA ARG A 742 14.34 -4.20 34.40
C ARG A 742 15.67 -4.06 33.69
N PRO A 743 16.64 -4.96 33.95
CA PRO A 743 17.90 -4.97 33.22
C PRO A 743 17.65 -5.04 31.71
N ILE A 744 18.33 -4.17 30.96
CA ILE A 744 18.19 -4.09 29.52
C ILE A 744 18.91 -5.30 28.90
N ASN A 745 18.17 -6.10 28.12
CA ASN A 745 18.74 -7.17 27.32
C ASN A 745 18.47 -6.89 25.84
N LEU A 746 19.52 -6.47 25.13
CA LEU A 746 19.49 -6.14 23.70
C LEU A 746 19.77 -7.35 22.80
N PHE A 747 20.22 -8.48 23.37
CA PHE A 747 20.69 -9.62 22.58
C PHE A 747 19.55 -10.31 21.82
N GLY A 748 19.72 -10.46 20.50
CA GLY A 748 18.81 -11.20 19.61
C GLY A 748 17.40 -10.61 19.53
N ARG A 749 17.25 -9.28 19.62
CA ARG A 749 15.94 -8.62 19.43
C ARG A 749 15.51 -8.75 17.97
N TYR A 750 14.22 -9.03 17.78
CA TYR A 750 13.61 -9.09 16.46
C TYR A 750 13.29 -7.69 15.97
N GLU A 751 13.62 -7.40 14.73
CA GLU A 751 13.30 -6.14 14.09
C GLU A 751 12.73 -6.40 12.69
N ASP A 752 11.98 -5.43 12.18
CA ASP A 752 11.64 -5.38 10.76
C ASP A 752 10.81 -6.53 10.15
N LEU A 753 10.08 -7.32 10.96
CA LEU A 753 9.18 -8.37 10.47
C LEU A 753 9.89 -9.42 9.63
N GLU A 754 11.06 -9.87 10.10
CA GLU A 754 11.93 -10.84 9.42
C GLU A 754 11.16 -12.11 9.02
N GLY A 755 10.32 -12.65 9.91
CA GLY A 755 9.51 -13.83 9.58
C GLY A 755 8.50 -13.64 8.45
N VAL A 756 8.02 -12.42 8.22
CA VAL A 756 7.17 -12.13 7.06
C VAL A 756 8.01 -12.05 5.79
N LYS A 757 9.22 -11.48 5.86
CA LYS A 757 10.16 -11.45 4.72
C LYS A 757 10.59 -12.87 4.34
N GLU A 758 10.95 -13.70 5.31
CA GLU A 758 11.30 -15.09 5.09
C GLU A 758 10.15 -15.93 4.53
N TYR A 759 8.92 -15.67 4.98
CA TYR A 759 7.74 -16.32 4.39
C TYR A 759 7.54 -15.93 2.92
N ILE A 760 7.79 -14.66 2.56
CA ILE A 760 7.69 -14.18 1.17
C ILE A 760 8.83 -14.77 0.32
N LEU A 761 10.07 -14.78 0.82
CA LEU A 761 11.23 -15.20 0.04
C LEU A 761 11.36 -16.72 -0.04
N PHE A 762 11.16 -17.41 1.09
CA PHE A 762 11.55 -18.80 1.27
C PHE A 762 10.39 -19.76 1.58
N GLY A 763 9.17 -19.24 1.75
CA GLY A 763 8.01 -20.04 2.15
C GLY A 763 8.11 -20.62 3.58
N LYS A 764 9.05 -20.15 4.42
CA LYS A 764 9.22 -20.57 5.83
C LYS A 764 7.94 -20.34 6.64
N GLU A 765 7.64 -21.15 7.66
CA GLU A 765 6.49 -20.83 8.51
C GLU A 765 6.73 -19.47 9.18
N ILE A 766 5.72 -18.61 9.19
CA ILE A 766 5.81 -17.25 9.75
C ILE A 766 6.30 -17.23 11.20
N LEU A 767 6.13 -18.32 11.96
CA LEU A 767 6.57 -18.42 13.36
C LEU A 767 7.98 -19.01 13.50
N ASP A 768 8.57 -19.54 12.43
CA ASP A 768 9.90 -20.15 12.42
C ASP A 768 11.04 -19.12 12.44
N PHE A 769 10.78 -17.83 12.19
CA PHE A 769 11.77 -16.76 12.44
C PHE A 769 12.23 -16.69 13.89
N THR A 770 11.45 -17.26 14.81
CA THR A 770 11.84 -17.35 16.22
C THR A 770 13.03 -18.29 16.47
N VAL A 771 13.56 -18.92 15.41
CA VAL A 771 14.56 -19.98 15.47
C VAL A 771 16.01 -19.46 15.30
N VAL A 772 16.33 -18.42 14.51
CA VAL A 772 17.76 -18.04 14.32
C VAL A 772 17.96 -16.59 13.85
N VAL A 773 18.22 -15.65 14.77
CA VAL A 773 19.16 -14.56 14.44
C VAL A 773 20.56 -15.12 14.71
N ASN A 774 21.24 -15.49 13.63
CA ASN A 774 22.67 -15.79 13.54
C ASN A 774 23.20 -17.12 14.11
N ARG A 775 23.17 -18.19 13.29
CA ARG A 775 24.39 -18.97 13.07
C ARG A 775 25.37 -18.11 12.25
N VAL A 776 25.95 -17.09 12.87
CA VAL A 776 27.16 -16.47 12.31
C VAL A 776 28.27 -17.47 12.50
N GLY A 777 28.95 -17.80 11.39
CA GLY A 777 30.02 -18.77 11.33
C GLY A 777 31.04 -18.58 12.45
N LYS A 778 31.48 -19.69 13.04
CA LYS A 778 32.76 -19.72 13.71
C LYS A 778 33.83 -19.40 12.65
N ILE A 779 34.59 -18.34 12.87
CA ILE A 779 35.99 -18.30 12.45
C ILE A 779 36.76 -19.21 13.40
#